data_AF-A0A8L2R4Y5-F1
#
_entry.id   AF-A0A8L2R4Y5-F1
#
_cell.length_a   1.000
_cell.length_b   1.000
_cell.length_c   1.000
_cell.angle_alpha   90.00
_cell.angle_beta   90.00
_cell.angle_gamma   90.00
#
_symmetry.space_group_name_H-M   'P 1'
#
loop_
_entity.id
_entity.type
_entity.pdbx_description
1 polymer ?
#
loop_
_entity_poly.entity_id
_entity_poly.type
_entity_poly.pdbx_seq_one_letter_code
_entity_poly.pdbx_strand_id
1 'polypeptide(L)'
;MENQAHTTAGASPCEAELQELMEQIDIMVSNKKLDWERKMRALETRLDLRDQELANAQTCLDQKGQEVGLLRQKLDSLEKCNLVMTQNYEGQLQTLKAQFSKLTNNFEKLRLHQMKQNQSHRKEASNKDETPFELSSLNQKIEEFRAKSREWDKQEILYQTHLVSLDAQQKLLSEKCNQFQKQAQNYQTQLNGKQQRPEDSSPETPRLVCESSPGCEATQRDEFIIEKLKSAVSEIALSRNKLQDENQKLLQELKMYQRQCQAMEAGLSEVKNELQSRDDLLRIIEMERLHLHRELLKMGELQTVQDNRKRVESSYSPSTKEPERKRKELFSVVSDQPNHEKELNKMRSQLYQEEDLCSEQERMRNEISELTQELHQKEVTIATIMKKAALLERQLKIELEIKEKMLAKQQISDRRYKAVRTENTHLKGMMGDLDPARYLGEQSSQKTHRPAQMKGPCQPRSLDVENECPVSVHSVGVYFTPQTVDFSNKEHSRHTSINKLEYENERLRSDLAKLHINGKAAWSNQSSYEGAGAYIYQSQLKTETGGDRISEDCEMNRSPTPLSPLPFQTKEMTSPLAGDNEVLPLSPPDISFRASLAAQHFLMEEEKRAKELEKLLNTHIDELQRHTEFTLNKYTKLKQSRHI
;
A
#
# COMPACT_ATOMS: atom_id res chain seq x y z
N MET A 1 105.91 34.53 -2.69
CA MET A 1 105.76 35.76 -1.89
C MET A 1 104.27 36.07 -1.90
N GLU A 2 103.58 36.30 -0.78
CA GLU A 2 104.06 36.36 0.62
C GLU A 2 103.32 35.35 1.50
N ASN A 3 103.93 34.98 2.62
CA ASN A 3 103.24 34.28 3.71
C ASN A 3 102.65 35.32 4.64
N GLN A 4 101.39 35.16 5.07
CA GLN A 4 100.99 35.62 6.39
C GLN A 4 100.70 34.38 7.25
N ALA A 5 101.42 34.29 8.36
CA ALA A 5 101.45 33.09 9.20
C ALA A 5 100.18 33.00 10.07
N HIS A 6 99.85 31.77 10.48
CA HIS A 6 98.84 31.57 11.51
C HIS A 6 99.32 32.13 12.87
N THR A 7 98.90 33.34 13.22
CA THR A 7 98.91 33.81 14.61
C THR A 7 97.78 33.12 15.38
N THR A 8 97.99 31.85 15.74
CA THR A 8 97.20 31.17 16.78
C THR A 8 97.59 31.75 18.15
N ALA A 9 97.19 32.99 18.41
CA ALA A 9 97.10 33.49 19.77
C ALA A 9 96.00 32.68 20.46
N GLY A 10 96.35 31.93 21.51
CA GLY A 10 95.36 31.20 22.30
C GLY A 10 94.45 32.20 23.00
N ALA A 11 93.16 32.18 22.66
CA ALA A 11 92.13 32.90 23.40
C ALA A 11 92.23 32.54 24.88
N SER A 12 91.92 33.49 25.77
CA SER A 12 91.92 33.18 27.21
C SER A 12 90.84 32.13 27.53
N PRO A 13 90.98 31.29 28.58
CA PRO A 13 89.95 30.28 28.89
C PRO A 13 88.53 30.88 29.04
N CYS A 14 88.44 32.06 29.66
CA CYS A 14 87.20 32.84 29.81
C CYS A 14 86.60 33.29 28.46
N GLU A 15 87.44 33.60 27.47
CA GLU A 15 87.03 34.02 26.13
C GLU A 15 86.55 32.84 25.29
N ALA A 16 87.18 31.68 25.45
CA ALA A 16 86.70 30.42 24.86
C ALA A 16 85.36 29.98 25.47
N GLU A 17 85.21 30.02 26.80
CA GLU A 17 83.95 29.73 27.51
C GLU A 17 82.82 30.69 27.08
N LEU A 18 83.11 31.98 26.92
CA LEU A 18 82.13 32.96 26.42
C LEU A 18 81.73 32.68 24.97
N GLN A 19 82.68 32.31 24.11
CA GLN A 19 82.39 31.99 22.71
C GLN A 19 81.58 30.68 22.57
N GLU A 20 81.85 29.68 23.40
CA GLU A 20 81.02 28.46 23.47
C GLU A 20 79.58 28.79 23.94
N LEU A 21 79.43 29.63 24.97
CA LEU A 21 78.10 30.06 25.43
C LEU A 21 77.34 30.85 24.36
N MET A 22 78.01 31.69 23.56
CA MET A 22 77.40 32.36 22.41
C MET A 22 76.95 31.35 21.34
N GLU A 23 77.79 30.37 20.98
CA GLU A 23 77.41 29.32 20.02
C GLU A 23 76.23 28.47 20.53
N GLN A 24 76.21 28.12 21.82
CA GLN A 24 75.07 27.43 22.44
C GLN A 24 73.78 28.28 22.40
N ILE A 25 73.87 29.60 22.59
CA ILE A 25 72.74 30.52 22.45
C ILE A 25 72.25 30.59 21.00
N ASP A 26 73.15 30.73 20.02
CA ASP A 26 72.78 30.78 18.60
C ASP A 26 72.16 29.46 18.12
N ILE A 27 72.70 28.31 18.55
CA ILE A 27 72.11 26.99 18.32
C ILE A 27 70.72 26.89 18.97
N MET A 28 70.54 27.38 20.20
CA MET A 28 69.22 27.40 20.86
C MET A 28 68.22 28.29 20.12
N VAL A 29 68.60 29.51 19.75
CA VAL A 29 67.75 30.48 19.04
C VAL A 29 67.39 29.97 17.65
N SER A 30 68.36 29.40 16.93
CA SER A 30 68.14 28.75 15.63
C SER A 30 67.15 27.58 15.74
N ASN A 31 67.36 26.67 16.70
CA ASN A 31 66.42 25.57 16.96
C ASN A 31 65.01 26.08 17.33
N LYS A 32 64.89 27.14 18.14
CA LYS A 32 63.59 27.73 18.48
C LYS A 32 62.92 28.40 17.29
N LYS A 33 63.65 29.12 16.44
CA LYS A 33 63.14 29.65 15.17
C LYS A 33 62.61 28.51 14.30
N LEU A 34 63.37 27.44 14.13
CA LEU A 34 62.97 26.27 13.35
C LEU A 34 61.74 25.56 13.95
N ASP A 35 61.64 25.45 15.29
CA ASP A 35 60.42 24.99 15.98
C ASP A 35 59.20 25.86 15.65
N TRP A 36 59.34 27.19 15.66
CA TRP A 36 58.25 28.12 15.31
C TRP A 36 57.85 28.01 13.84
N GLU A 37 58.81 27.92 12.91
CA GLU A 37 58.50 27.71 11.49
C GLU A 37 57.81 26.37 11.21
N ARG A 38 58.21 25.27 11.90
CA ARG A 38 57.50 23.98 11.79
C ARG A 38 56.05 24.11 12.29
N LYS A 39 55.82 24.85 13.39
CA LYS A 39 54.46 25.10 13.92
C LYS A 39 53.64 25.97 12.99
N MET A 40 54.23 27.01 12.40
CA MET A 40 53.59 27.91 11.42
C MET A 40 53.13 27.10 10.21
N ARG A 41 54.03 26.34 9.57
CA ARG A 41 53.72 25.45 8.45
C ARG A 41 52.66 24.40 8.79
N ALA A 42 52.68 23.85 10.00
CA ALA A 42 51.65 22.90 10.47
C ALA A 42 50.28 23.55 10.78
N LEU A 43 50.22 24.88 10.97
CA LEU A 43 48.97 25.63 11.10
C LEU A 43 48.45 26.07 9.72
N GLU A 44 49.33 26.50 8.82
CA GLU A 44 49.04 26.82 7.42
C GLU A 44 48.38 25.63 6.72
N THR A 45 49.04 24.45 6.71
CA THR A 45 48.46 23.23 6.11
C THR A 45 47.13 22.81 6.76
N ARG A 46 46.89 23.16 8.03
CA ARG A 46 45.61 22.88 8.70
C ARG A 46 44.52 23.89 8.31
N LEU A 47 44.88 25.13 7.97
CA LEU A 47 43.96 26.13 7.43
C LEU A 47 43.56 25.75 6.00
N ASP A 48 44.55 25.44 5.14
CA ASP A 48 44.32 25.00 3.75
C ASP A 48 43.34 23.81 3.68
N LEU A 49 43.51 22.83 4.56
CA LEU A 49 42.60 21.67 4.66
C LEU A 49 41.18 22.06 5.13
N ARG A 50 41.04 23.02 6.06
CA ARG A 50 39.73 23.52 6.50
C ARG A 50 39.03 24.31 5.41
N ASP A 51 39.75 25.15 4.67
CA ASP A 51 39.17 25.94 3.58
C ASP A 51 38.77 25.03 2.40
N GLN A 52 39.54 23.97 2.12
CA GLN A 52 39.16 22.94 1.16
C GLN A 52 37.95 22.11 1.62
N GLU A 53 37.86 21.75 2.90
CA GLU A 53 36.67 21.10 3.49
C GLU A 53 35.42 21.99 3.35
N LEU A 54 35.54 23.30 3.63
CA LEU A 54 34.46 24.28 3.49
C LEU A 54 34.02 24.46 2.04
N ALA A 55 34.97 24.58 1.09
CA ALA A 55 34.65 24.68 -0.34
C ALA A 55 33.93 23.42 -0.87
N ASN A 56 34.34 22.24 -0.40
CA ASN A 56 33.67 20.98 -0.73
C ASN A 56 32.25 20.91 -0.13
N ALA A 57 32.07 21.36 1.11
CA ALA A 57 30.78 21.41 1.77
C ALA A 57 29.82 22.40 1.09
N GLN A 58 30.30 23.60 0.73
CA GLN A 58 29.53 24.61 -0.01
C GLN A 58 29.07 24.06 -1.37
N THR A 59 29.98 23.47 -2.14
CA THR A 59 29.66 22.84 -3.44
C THR A 59 28.59 21.76 -3.32
N CYS A 60 28.61 20.97 -2.23
CA CYS A 60 27.58 19.96 -1.94
C CYS A 60 26.23 20.60 -1.58
N LEU A 61 26.22 21.67 -0.77
CA LEU A 61 25.02 22.42 -0.43
C LEU A 61 24.38 23.06 -1.67
N ASP A 62 25.18 23.64 -2.57
CA ASP A 62 24.69 24.25 -3.81
C ASP A 62 24.04 23.22 -4.75
N GLN A 63 24.63 22.03 -4.89
CA GLN A 63 24.03 20.91 -5.62
C GLN A 63 22.71 20.48 -4.98
N LYS A 64 22.62 20.39 -3.64
CA LYS A 64 21.37 20.06 -2.96
C LYS A 64 20.32 21.18 -3.04
N GLY A 65 20.73 22.44 -3.11
CA GLY A 65 19.86 23.57 -3.43
C GLY A 65 19.22 23.42 -4.81
N GLN A 66 20.00 23.03 -5.83
CA GLN A 66 19.50 22.76 -7.19
C GLN A 66 18.54 21.56 -7.24
N GLU A 67 18.86 20.45 -6.55
CA GLU A 67 17.97 19.30 -6.42
C GLU A 67 16.62 19.69 -5.78
N VAL A 68 16.65 20.43 -4.67
CA VAL A 68 15.44 20.92 -3.97
C VAL A 68 14.64 21.89 -4.85
N GLY A 69 15.30 22.78 -5.59
CA GLY A 69 14.64 23.68 -6.55
C GLY A 69 13.88 22.92 -7.63
N LEU A 70 14.50 21.90 -8.24
CA LEU A 70 13.87 21.05 -9.24
C LEU A 70 12.73 20.20 -8.67
N LEU A 71 12.84 19.77 -7.40
CA LEU A 71 11.77 19.03 -6.71
C LEU A 71 10.56 19.94 -6.40
N ARG A 72 10.80 21.20 -5.98
CA ARG A 72 9.73 22.20 -5.81
C ARG A 72 9.00 22.47 -7.13
N GLN A 73 9.73 22.76 -8.21
CA GLN A 73 9.11 22.98 -9.53
C GLN A 73 8.23 21.81 -9.99
N LYS A 74 8.64 20.56 -9.70
CA LYS A 74 7.84 19.36 -9.97
C LYS A 74 6.59 19.29 -9.10
N LEU A 75 6.70 19.58 -7.80
CA LEU A 75 5.57 19.63 -6.88
C LEU A 75 4.54 20.68 -7.35
N ASP A 76 4.97 21.92 -7.60
CA ASP A 76 4.12 23.00 -8.12
C ASP A 76 3.37 22.58 -9.41
N SER A 77 4.05 21.86 -10.31
CA SER A 77 3.45 21.39 -11.57
C SER A 77 2.41 20.29 -11.36
N LEU A 78 2.62 19.42 -10.38
CA LEU A 78 1.73 18.32 -10.02
C LEU A 78 0.51 18.83 -9.24
N GLU A 79 0.69 19.79 -8.34
CA GLU A 79 -0.40 20.48 -7.64
C GLU A 79 -1.32 21.22 -8.62
N LYS A 80 -0.74 21.97 -9.58
CA LYS A 80 -1.52 22.63 -10.65
C LYS A 80 -2.28 21.64 -11.53
N CYS A 81 -1.66 20.52 -11.89
CA CYS A 81 -2.33 19.46 -12.66
C CYS A 81 -3.49 18.83 -11.88
N ASN A 82 -3.27 18.49 -10.60
CA ASN A 82 -4.30 17.94 -9.73
C ASN A 82 -5.45 18.91 -9.49
N LEU A 83 -5.19 20.21 -9.37
CA LEU A 83 -6.23 21.24 -9.23
C LEU A 83 -7.15 21.28 -10.47
N VAL A 84 -6.58 21.34 -11.67
CA VAL A 84 -7.34 21.33 -12.94
C VAL A 84 -8.12 20.01 -13.11
N MET A 85 -7.51 18.89 -12.75
CA MET A 85 -8.17 17.58 -12.78
C MET A 85 -9.37 17.52 -11.81
N THR A 86 -9.21 18.07 -10.60
CA THR A 86 -10.27 18.14 -9.58
C THR A 86 -11.43 19.02 -10.06
N GLN A 87 -11.13 20.19 -10.64
CA GLN A 87 -12.14 21.09 -11.21
C GLN A 87 -12.91 20.43 -12.37
N ASN A 88 -12.25 19.64 -13.21
CA ASN A 88 -12.90 18.89 -14.28
C ASN A 88 -13.88 17.84 -13.73
N TYR A 89 -13.45 17.02 -12.76
CA TYR A 89 -14.33 16.05 -12.11
C TYR A 89 -15.48 16.70 -11.34
N GLU A 90 -15.26 17.87 -10.71
CA GLU A 90 -16.36 18.63 -10.11
C GLU A 90 -17.36 19.12 -11.17
N GLY A 91 -16.91 19.66 -12.31
CA GLY A 91 -17.78 20.06 -13.43
C GLY A 91 -18.62 18.91 -14.00
N GLN A 92 -18.02 17.72 -14.14
CA GLN A 92 -18.75 16.50 -14.52
C GLN A 92 -19.79 16.11 -13.47
N LEU A 93 -19.44 16.17 -12.18
CA LEU A 93 -20.33 15.85 -11.07
C LEU A 93 -21.51 16.84 -10.98
N GLN A 94 -21.29 18.14 -11.18
CA GLN A 94 -22.37 19.14 -11.23
C GLN A 94 -23.29 18.91 -12.44
N THR A 95 -22.73 18.50 -13.59
CA THR A 95 -23.51 18.14 -14.79
C THR A 95 -24.39 16.91 -14.52
N LEU A 96 -23.85 15.87 -13.87
CA LEU A 96 -24.62 14.69 -13.44
C LEU A 96 -25.72 15.05 -12.44
N LYS A 97 -25.44 15.90 -11.44
CA LYS A 97 -26.45 16.43 -10.50
C LYS A 97 -27.58 17.18 -11.23
N ALA A 98 -27.25 17.99 -12.24
CA ALA A 98 -28.24 18.70 -13.05
C ALA A 98 -29.10 17.75 -13.90
N GLN A 99 -28.49 16.73 -14.52
CA GLN A 99 -29.22 15.69 -15.25
C GLN A 99 -30.16 14.88 -14.33
N PHE A 100 -29.68 14.46 -13.15
CA PHE A 100 -30.51 13.77 -12.16
C PHE A 100 -31.67 14.65 -11.69
N SER A 101 -31.42 15.93 -11.41
CA SER A 101 -32.47 16.89 -11.04
C SER A 101 -33.51 17.06 -12.14
N LYS A 102 -33.10 17.09 -13.41
CA LYS A 102 -34.00 17.13 -14.59
C LYS A 102 -34.83 15.84 -14.70
N LEU A 103 -34.23 14.68 -14.44
CA LEU A 103 -34.91 13.38 -14.45
C LEU A 103 -35.96 13.28 -13.33
N THR A 104 -35.62 13.67 -12.10
CA THR A 104 -36.55 13.72 -10.96
C THR A 104 -37.74 14.65 -11.25
N ASN A 105 -37.49 15.86 -11.75
CA ASN A 105 -38.54 16.79 -12.17
C ASN A 105 -39.47 16.20 -13.26
N ASN A 106 -38.92 15.42 -14.20
CA ASN A 106 -39.71 14.75 -15.23
C ASN A 106 -40.53 13.59 -14.66
N PHE A 107 -39.97 12.81 -13.73
CA PHE A 107 -40.67 11.73 -13.03
C PHE A 107 -41.82 12.26 -12.16
N GLU A 108 -41.61 13.37 -11.44
CA GLU A 108 -42.67 14.04 -10.67
C GLU A 108 -43.78 14.58 -11.57
N LYS A 109 -43.44 15.19 -12.71
CA LYS A 109 -44.44 15.61 -13.72
C LYS A 109 -45.25 14.43 -14.25
N LEU A 110 -44.60 13.30 -14.55
CA LEU A 110 -45.27 12.08 -15.00
C LEU A 110 -46.20 11.49 -13.92
N ARG A 111 -45.73 11.43 -12.67
CA ARG A 111 -46.51 10.99 -11.51
C ARG A 111 -47.73 11.90 -11.27
N LEU A 112 -47.55 13.22 -11.36
CA LEU A 112 -48.64 14.21 -11.26
C LEU A 112 -49.63 14.08 -12.43
N HIS A 113 -49.16 13.83 -13.65
CA HIS A 113 -50.02 13.55 -14.80
C HIS A 113 -50.85 12.28 -14.58
N GLN A 114 -50.22 11.17 -14.19
CA GLN A 114 -50.90 9.90 -13.92
C GLN A 114 -51.95 10.04 -12.80
N MET A 115 -51.65 10.78 -11.73
CA MET A 115 -52.62 11.06 -10.66
C MET A 115 -53.79 11.92 -11.15
N LYS A 116 -53.55 12.95 -11.97
CA LYS A 116 -54.61 13.76 -12.58
C LYS A 116 -55.46 12.94 -13.55
N GLN A 117 -54.85 12.07 -14.36
CA GLN A 117 -55.54 11.18 -15.30
C GLN A 117 -56.43 10.16 -14.58
N ASN A 118 -55.91 9.53 -13.52
CA ASN A 118 -56.71 8.66 -12.67
C ASN A 118 -57.88 9.43 -12.03
N GLN A 119 -57.67 10.69 -11.66
CA GLN A 119 -58.70 11.55 -11.08
C GLN A 119 -59.72 12.08 -12.11
N SER A 120 -59.37 12.21 -13.39
CA SER A 120 -60.33 12.51 -14.47
C SER A 120 -61.14 11.27 -14.84
N HIS A 121 -60.52 10.09 -15.00
CA HIS A 121 -61.26 8.84 -15.22
C HIS A 121 -62.22 8.52 -14.06
N ARG A 122 -61.87 8.88 -12.81
CA ARG A 122 -62.78 8.78 -11.65
C ARG A 122 -63.97 9.75 -11.69
N LYS A 123 -63.87 10.86 -12.44
CA LYS A 123 -64.97 11.82 -12.68
C LYS A 123 -65.81 11.47 -13.91
N GLU A 124 -65.20 10.89 -14.94
CA GLU A 124 -65.93 10.31 -16.08
C GLU A 124 -66.77 9.11 -15.63
N ALA A 125 -66.24 8.30 -14.71
CA ALA A 125 -66.96 7.21 -14.06
C ALA A 125 -68.05 7.68 -13.06
N SER A 126 -67.98 8.89 -12.50
CA SER A 126 -68.96 9.38 -11.51
C SER A 126 -70.29 9.89 -12.13
N ASN A 127 -70.62 9.43 -13.34
CA ASN A 127 -72.01 9.36 -13.83
C ASN A 127 -72.65 7.98 -13.56
N LYS A 128 -71.97 7.08 -12.82
CA LYS A 128 -72.52 5.84 -12.25
C LYS A 128 -71.98 5.58 -10.85
N ASP A 129 -72.68 6.10 -9.83
CA ASP A 129 -72.37 5.93 -8.40
C ASP A 129 -72.75 4.53 -7.84
N GLU A 130 -72.40 3.47 -8.57
CA GLU A 130 -72.68 2.07 -8.18
C GLU A 130 -71.42 1.38 -7.62
N THR A 131 -70.26 1.57 -8.26
CA THR A 131 -69.01 0.86 -7.92
C THR A 131 -68.47 1.07 -6.48
N PRO A 132 -68.64 2.21 -5.78
CA PRO A 132 -68.25 2.34 -4.37
C PRO A 132 -69.15 1.52 -3.43
N PHE A 133 -70.41 1.33 -3.81
CA PHE A 133 -71.44 0.64 -3.03
C PHE A 133 -71.40 -0.87 -3.24
N GLU A 134 -71.12 -1.33 -4.47
CA GLU A 134 -70.87 -2.75 -4.75
C GLU A 134 -69.67 -3.29 -3.96
N LEU A 135 -68.57 -2.53 -3.87
CA LEU A 135 -67.37 -2.98 -3.17
C LEU A 135 -67.60 -3.11 -1.65
N SER A 136 -68.36 -2.19 -1.03
CA SER A 136 -68.69 -2.27 0.41
C SER A 136 -69.70 -3.38 0.69
N SER A 137 -70.73 -3.53 -0.15
CA SER A 137 -71.70 -4.62 -0.12
C SER A 137 -71.03 -6.00 -0.23
N LEU A 138 -70.08 -6.15 -1.15
CA LEU A 138 -69.31 -7.40 -1.30
C LEU A 138 -68.44 -7.68 -0.07
N ASN A 139 -67.81 -6.65 0.53
CA ASN A 139 -67.00 -6.80 1.74
C ASN A 139 -67.86 -7.20 2.95
N GLN A 140 -69.06 -6.62 3.11
CA GLN A 140 -70.03 -7.05 4.12
C GLN A 140 -70.40 -8.52 3.92
N LYS A 141 -70.72 -8.92 2.67
CA LYS A 141 -71.09 -10.29 2.34
C LYS A 141 -69.97 -11.29 2.59
N ILE A 142 -68.71 -10.89 2.43
CA ILE A 142 -67.52 -11.67 2.80
C ILE A 142 -67.45 -11.87 4.33
N GLU A 143 -67.70 -10.85 5.15
CA GLU A 143 -67.77 -11.03 6.61
C GLU A 143 -68.99 -11.84 7.07
N GLU A 144 -70.14 -11.75 6.38
CA GLU A 144 -71.27 -12.65 6.64
C GLU A 144 -70.91 -14.12 6.37
N PHE A 145 -70.13 -14.42 5.32
CA PHE A 145 -69.62 -15.77 5.08
C PHE A 145 -68.56 -16.19 6.12
N ARG A 146 -67.65 -15.29 6.53
CA ARG A 146 -66.69 -15.56 7.62
C ARG A 146 -67.41 -15.81 8.95
N ALA A 147 -68.48 -15.08 9.25
CA ALA A 147 -69.32 -15.30 10.42
C ALA A 147 -70.04 -16.66 10.37
N LYS A 148 -70.58 -17.05 9.21
CA LYS A 148 -71.20 -18.37 9.01
C LYS A 148 -70.20 -19.52 9.12
N SER A 149 -68.97 -19.38 8.59
CA SER A 149 -67.90 -20.37 8.79
C SER A 149 -67.63 -20.56 10.29
N ARG A 150 -67.38 -19.47 11.02
CA ARG A 150 -67.16 -19.46 12.47
C ARG A 150 -68.33 -20.02 13.31
N GLU A 151 -69.51 -20.22 12.73
CA GLU A 151 -70.63 -20.91 13.38
C GLU A 151 -70.67 -22.40 13.02
N TRP A 152 -70.40 -22.78 11.76
CA TRP A 152 -70.22 -24.17 11.37
C TRP A 152 -69.06 -24.84 12.12
N ASP A 153 -67.94 -24.13 12.30
CA ASP A 153 -66.78 -24.60 13.09
C ASP A 153 -67.20 -24.98 14.53
N LYS A 154 -68.13 -24.22 15.16
CA LYS A 154 -68.66 -24.55 16.49
C LYS A 154 -69.58 -25.76 16.46
N GLN A 155 -70.43 -25.87 15.43
CA GLN A 155 -71.33 -27.02 15.27
C GLN A 155 -70.50 -28.31 15.10
N GLU A 156 -69.44 -28.27 14.29
CA GLU A 156 -68.49 -29.39 14.16
C GLU A 156 -67.89 -29.78 15.51
N ILE A 157 -67.36 -28.83 16.29
CA ILE A 157 -66.81 -29.08 17.63
C ILE A 157 -67.85 -29.70 18.57
N LEU A 158 -69.12 -29.25 18.53
CA LEU A 158 -70.21 -29.81 19.32
C LEU A 158 -70.51 -31.26 18.91
N TYR A 159 -70.69 -31.55 17.62
CA TYR A 159 -70.94 -32.91 17.14
C TYR A 159 -69.75 -33.85 17.43
N GLN A 160 -68.51 -33.37 17.25
CA GLN A 160 -67.29 -34.13 17.58
C GLN A 160 -67.24 -34.46 19.08
N THR A 161 -67.61 -33.52 19.95
CA THR A 161 -67.71 -33.73 21.40
C THR A 161 -68.79 -34.75 21.75
N HIS A 162 -69.95 -34.71 21.09
CA HIS A 162 -71.02 -35.71 21.26
C HIS A 162 -70.57 -37.11 20.82
N LEU A 163 -69.88 -37.24 19.68
CA LEU A 163 -69.33 -38.52 19.21
C LEU A 163 -68.32 -39.11 20.21
N VAL A 164 -67.42 -38.30 20.76
CA VAL A 164 -66.48 -38.74 21.81
C VAL A 164 -67.20 -39.19 23.08
N SER A 165 -68.28 -38.51 23.48
CA SER A 165 -69.07 -38.93 24.65
C SER A 165 -69.84 -40.25 24.43
N LEU A 166 -70.30 -40.50 23.20
CA LEU A 166 -70.98 -41.75 22.82
C LEU A 166 -70.00 -42.93 22.74
N ASP A 167 -68.80 -42.73 22.18
CA ASP A 167 -67.72 -43.72 22.19
C ASP A 167 -67.30 -44.08 23.63
N ALA A 168 -67.19 -43.09 24.52
CA ALA A 168 -66.91 -43.33 25.94
C ALA A 168 -68.02 -44.16 26.62
N GLN A 169 -69.30 -43.87 26.34
CA GLN A 169 -70.43 -44.69 26.83
C GLN A 169 -70.40 -46.11 26.26
N GLN A 170 -70.13 -46.27 24.96
CA GLN A 170 -70.02 -47.58 24.31
C GLN A 170 -68.89 -48.43 24.93
N LYS A 171 -67.74 -47.82 25.21
CA LYS A 171 -66.61 -48.47 25.90
C LYS A 171 -66.97 -48.91 27.32
N LEU A 172 -67.63 -48.05 28.10
CA LEU A 172 -68.10 -48.39 29.45
C LEU A 172 -69.13 -49.54 29.45
N LEU A 173 -70.07 -49.53 28.49
CA LEU A 173 -71.05 -50.60 28.31
C LEU A 173 -70.37 -51.92 27.87
N SER A 174 -69.42 -51.85 26.94
CA SER A 174 -68.60 -53.01 26.53
C SER A 174 -67.83 -53.59 27.70
N GLU A 175 -67.21 -52.76 28.56
CA GLU A 175 -66.53 -53.23 29.76
C GLU A 175 -67.51 -53.90 30.74
N LYS A 176 -68.73 -53.35 30.91
CA LYS A 176 -69.78 -53.99 31.73
C LYS A 176 -70.21 -55.34 31.15
N CYS A 177 -70.41 -55.46 29.85
CA CYS A 177 -70.68 -56.75 29.20
C CYS A 177 -69.53 -57.76 29.42
N ASN A 178 -68.28 -57.33 29.31
CA ASN A 178 -67.10 -58.16 29.60
C ASN A 178 -67.03 -58.59 31.08
N GLN A 179 -67.41 -57.71 32.01
CA GLN A 179 -67.50 -58.04 33.45
C GLN A 179 -68.59 -59.10 33.70
N PHE A 180 -69.78 -58.96 33.12
CA PHE A 180 -70.85 -59.96 33.23
C PHE A 180 -70.49 -61.28 32.54
N GLN A 181 -69.83 -61.26 31.38
CA GLN A 181 -69.41 -62.48 30.69
C GLN A 181 -68.38 -63.27 31.50
N LYS A 182 -67.39 -62.60 32.11
CA LYS A 182 -66.45 -63.23 33.05
C LYS A 182 -67.16 -63.78 34.28
N GLN A 183 -68.17 -63.08 34.80
CA GLN A 183 -68.97 -63.57 35.94
C GLN A 183 -69.77 -64.83 35.57
N ALA A 184 -70.38 -64.88 34.39
CA ALA A 184 -71.07 -66.06 33.87
C ALA A 184 -70.12 -67.25 33.65
N GLN A 185 -68.95 -67.01 33.06
CA GLN A 185 -67.89 -68.04 32.88
C GLN A 185 -67.40 -68.59 34.23
N ASN A 186 -67.24 -67.75 35.26
CA ASN A 186 -66.89 -68.19 36.60
C ASN A 186 -67.97 -69.10 37.21
N TYR A 187 -69.26 -68.75 37.09
CA TYR A 187 -70.35 -69.61 37.55
C TYR A 187 -70.42 -70.93 36.75
N GLN A 188 -70.22 -70.90 35.44
CA GLN A 188 -70.21 -72.12 34.62
C GLN A 188 -69.00 -73.01 34.95
N THR A 189 -67.86 -72.42 35.33
CA THR A 189 -66.69 -73.17 35.83
C THR A 189 -66.99 -73.82 37.19
N GLN A 190 -67.71 -73.13 38.09
CA GLN A 190 -68.16 -73.72 39.37
C GLN A 190 -69.20 -74.84 39.19
N LEU A 191 -70.02 -74.80 38.14
CA LEU A 191 -70.95 -75.87 37.79
C LEU A 191 -70.22 -77.08 37.19
N ASN A 192 -69.34 -76.86 36.21
CA ASN A 192 -68.53 -77.92 35.60
C ASN A 192 -67.61 -78.61 36.63
N GLY A 193 -67.14 -77.87 37.64
CA GLY A 193 -66.38 -78.41 38.78
C GLY A 193 -67.14 -79.43 39.65
N LYS A 194 -68.43 -79.70 39.38
CA LYS A 194 -69.22 -80.77 40.01
C LYS A 194 -69.48 -82.00 39.11
N GLN A 195 -68.94 -82.05 37.89
CA GLN A 195 -69.05 -83.21 37.00
C GLN A 195 -67.67 -83.77 36.60
N GLN A 196 -67.19 -84.75 37.36
CA GLN A 196 -66.07 -85.62 36.98
C GLN A 196 -66.37 -87.08 37.38
N ARG A 197 -66.71 -87.93 36.39
CA ARG A 197 -66.57 -89.40 36.29
C ARG A 197 -67.68 -90.02 35.42
N PRO A 198 -67.46 -91.18 34.76
CA PRO A 198 -66.36 -91.41 33.79
C PRO A 198 -66.84 -92.20 32.54
N GLU A 199 -65.99 -92.30 31.49
CA GLU A 199 -65.97 -93.44 30.52
C GLU A 199 -67.26 -93.68 29.67
N ASP A 200 -67.25 -94.33 28.48
CA ASP A 200 -66.17 -94.78 27.60
C ASP A 200 -66.65 -94.83 26.12
N SER A 201 -65.79 -95.28 25.20
CA SER A 201 -66.06 -95.81 23.82
C SER A 201 -65.72 -94.91 22.60
N SER A 202 -64.50 -95.15 22.10
CA SER A 202 -64.08 -95.44 20.69
C SER A 202 -65.16 -95.55 19.58
N PRO A 203 -64.85 -95.42 18.25
CA PRO A 203 -63.53 -95.36 17.56
C PRO A 203 -63.39 -94.17 16.57
N GLU A 204 -62.47 -94.09 15.60
CA GLU A 204 -61.01 -94.37 15.48
C GLU A 204 -60.66 -94.25 13.97
N THR A 205 -59.63 -93.46 13.59
CA THR A 205 -59.09 -93.33 12.21
C THR A 205 -60.03 -92.75 11.11
N PRO A 206 -59.52 -92.27 9.93
CA PRO A 206 -58.16 -92.38 9.39
C PRO A 206 -57.33 -91.08 9.31
N ARG A 207 -56.00 -91.26 9.32
CA ARG A 207 -55.00 -90.35 8.73
C ARG A 207 -54.47 -91.00 7.44
N LEU A 208 -54.36 -90.24 6.35
CA LEU A 208 -53.61 -90.46 5.08
C LEU A 208 -54.13 -89.40 4.08
N VAL A 209 -53.41 -88.86 3.09
CA VAL A 209 -51.95 -88.61 2.92
C VAL A 209 -51.76 -87.61 1.76
N CYS A 210 -50.70 -86.78 1.78
CA CYS A 210 -50.31 -85.86 0.69
C CYS A 210 -51.37 -84.77 0.31
N GLU A 211 -51.08 -83.73 -0.48
CA GLU A 211 -49.89 -83.41 -1.31
C GLU A 211 -49.18 -82.09 -0.88
N SER A 212 -48.03 -81.81 -1.51
CA SER A 212 -47.14 -80.68 -1.21
C SER A 212 -46.68 -79.93 -2.46
N SER A 213 -46.58 -78.60 -2.38
CA SER A 213 -46.24 -77.67 -3.47
C SER A 213 -47.38 -77.46 -4.49
N PRO A 214 -47.55 -76.27 -5.11
CA PRO A 214 -46.51 -75.32 -5.54
C PRO A 214 -46.29 -74.13 -4.58
N GLY A 215 -45.24 -74.16 -3.75
CA GLY A 215 -44.94 -73.10 -2.77
C GLY A 215 -43.66 -72.28 -3.02
N CYS A 216 -42.62 -72.91 -3.58
CA CYS A 216 -41.24 -72.40 -3.45
C CYS A 216 -40.95 -71.05 -4.12
N GLU A 217 -41.64 -70.70 -5.20
CA GLU A 217 -41.43 -69.42 -5.88
C GLU A 217 -41.96 -68.19 -5.12
N ALA A 218 -42.97 -68.36 -4.27
CA ALA A 218 -43.53 -67.25 -3.49
C ALA A 218 -42.51 -66.85 -2.41
N THR A 219 -42.06 -67.82 -1.62
CA THR A 219 -41.12 -67.59 -0.52
C THR A 219 -39.79 -67.00 -1.00
N GLN A 220 -39.25 -67.47 -2.13
CA GLN A 220 -38.01 -66.89 -2.71
C GLN A 220 -38.21 -65.45 -3.22
N ARG A 221 -39.39 -65.11 -3.77
CA ARG A 221 -39.70 -63.73 -4.18
C ARG A 221 -39.82 -62.80 -2.98
N ASP A 222 -40.50 -63.24 -1.93
CA ASP A 222 -40.65 -62.47 -0.69
C ASP A 222 -39.29 -62.27 0.00
N GLU A 223 -38.45 -63.31 0.06
CA GLU A 223 -37.09 -63.25 0.60
C GLU A 223 -36.19 -62.28 -0.18
N PHE A 224 -36.24 -62.29 -1.52
CA PHE A 224 -35.53 -61.32 -2.36
C PHE A 224 -36.03 -59.88 -2.19
N ILE A 225 -37.34 -59.68 -2.02
CA ILE A 225 -37.93 -58.35 -1.74
C ILE A 225 -37.49 -57.86 -0.36
N ILE A 226 -37.50 -58.73 0.65
CA ILE A 226 -37.01 -58.44 2.00
C ILE A 226 -35.52 -58.04 1.97
N GLU A 227 -34.67 -58.76 1.23
CA GLU A 227 -33.25 -58.43 1.15
C GLU A 227 -32.99 -57.11 0.42
N LYS A 228 -33.74 -56.81 -0.65
CA LYS A 228 -33.74 -55.48 -1.28
C LYS A 228 -34.14 -54.36 -0.31
N LEU A 229 -35.17 -54.59 0.51
CA LEU A 229 -35.62 -53.61 1.51
C LEU A 229 -34.57 -53.40 2.61
N LYS A 230 -33.91 -54.46 3.10
CA LYS A 230 -32.77 -54.33 4.03
C LYS A 230 -31.63 -53.51 3.42
N SER A 231 -31.26 -53.79 2.17
CA SER A 231 -30.20 -53.05 1.46
C SER A 231 -30.54 -51.57 1.33
N ALA A 232 -31.77 -51.24 0.89
CA ALA A 232 -32.22 -49.85 0.77
C ALA A 232 -32.26 -49.13 2.12
N VAL A 233 -32.71 -49.78 3.20
CA VAL A 233 -32.67 -49.22 4.56
C VAL A 233 -31.24 -48.98 5.03
N SER A 234 -30.30 -49.87 4.69
CA SER A 234 -28.87 -49.70 4.99
C SER A 234 -28.25 -48.51 4.25
N GLU A 235 -28.53 -48.35 2.95
CA GLU A 235 -28.09 -47.19 2.17
C GLU A 235 -28.69 -45.88 2.69
N ILE A 236 -29.98 -45.86 3.05
CA ILE A 236 -30.64 -44.70 3.66
C ILE A 236 -29.99 -44.35 5.02
N ALA A 237 -29.66 -45.33 5.85
CA ALA A 237 -28.96 -45.10 7.12
C ALA A 237 -27.55 -44.52 6.93
N LEU A 238 -26.78 -45.04 5.96
CA LEU A 238 -25.45 -44.52 5.62
C LEU A 238 -25.53 -43.10 5.03
N SER A 239 -26.52 -42.82 4.17
CA SER A 239 -26.76 -41.49 3.60
C SER A 239 -27.16 -40.48 4.67
N ARG A 240 -28.07 -40.86 5.59
CA ARG A 240 -28.45 -40.05 6.75
C ARG A 240 -27.25 -39.69 7.62
N ASN A 241 -26.36 -40.64 7.91
CA ASN A 241 -25.20 -40.40 8.75
C ASN A 241 -24.22 -39.42 8.08
N LYS A 242 -23.92 -39.60 6.79
CA LYS A 242 -23.09 -38.63 6.02
C LYS A 242 -23.67 -37.22 6.06
N LEU A 243 -24.97 -37.08 5.81
CA LEU A 243 -25.66 -35.78 5.87
C LEU A 243 -25.63 -35.18 7.29
N GLN A 244 -25.66 -36.01 8.34
CA GLN A 244 -25.54 -35.55 9.73
C GLN A 244 -24.13 -35.01 10.04
N ASP A 245 -23.09 -35.69 9.56
CA ASP A 245 -21.69 -35.29 9.73
C ASP A 245 -21.37 -34.00 8.93
N GLU A 246 -21.86 -33.90 7.69
CA GLU A 246 -21.78 -32.68 6.87
C GLU A 246 -22.49 -31.50 7.55
N ASN A 247 -23.67 -31.73 8.15
CA ASN A 247 -24.40 -30.69 8.87
C ASN A 247 -23.64 -30.22 10.12
N GLN A 248 -23.01 -31.14 10.88
CA GLN A 248 -22.13 -30.76 11.99
C GLN A 248 -20.92 -29.95 11.53
N LYS A 249 -20.30 -30.31 10.40
CA LYS A 249 -19.18 -29.57 9.83
C LYS A 249 -19.59 -28.16 9.43
N LEU A 250 -20.70 -28.00 8.71
CA LEU A 250 -21.25 -26.69 8.32
C LEU A 250 -21.62 -25.85 9.56
N LEU A 251 -22.11 -26.46 10.64
CA LEU A 251 -22.41 -25.75 11.89
C LEU A 251 -21.13 -25.23 12.60
N GLN A 252 -20.02 -25.97 12.51
CA GLN A 252 -18.72 -25.50 13.00
C GLN A 252 -18.15 -24.37 12.13
N GLU A 253 -18.29 -24.49 10.81
CA GLU A 253 -17.81 -23.51 9.83
C GLU A 253 -18.59 -22.19 9.93
N LEU A 254 -19.92 -22.25 10.10
CA LEU A 254 -20.76 -21.08 10.39
C LEU A 254 -20.37 -20.40 11.71
N LYS A 255 -20.03 -21.16 12.76
CA LYS A 255 -19.48 -20.61 14.00
C LYS A 255 -18.07 -20.03 13.84
N MET A 256 -17.27 -20.49 12.89
CA MET A 256 -15.99 -19.87 12.53
C MET A 256 -16.23 -18.49 11.90
N TYR A 257 -17.03 -18.41 10.83
CA TYR A 257 -17.34 -17.16 10.16
C TYR A 257 -18.03 -16.14 11.09
N GLN A 258 -18.94 -16.58 11.97
CA GLN A 258 -19.61 -15.69 12.93
C GLN A 258 -18.61 -14.99 13.86
N ARG A 259 -17.58 -15.69 14.36
CA ARG A 259 -16.50 -15.09 15.17
C ARG A 259 -15.60 -14.17 14.34
N GLN A 260 -15.36 -14.51 13.07
CA GLN A 260 -14.58 -13.67 12.18
C GLN A 260 -15.29 -12.34 11.89
N CYS A 261 -16.61 -12.34 11.68
CA CYS A 261 -17.41 -11.12 11.58
C CYS A 261 -17.30 -10.28 12.85
N GLN A 262 -17.49 -10.87 14.03
CA GLN A 262 -17.37 -10.18 15.32
C GLN A 262 -15.98 -9.55 15.54
N ALA A 263 -14.90 -10.22 15.10
CA ALA A 263 -13.55 -9.68 15.16
C ALA A 263 -13.34 -8.50 14.19
N MET A 264 -13.91 -8.55 12.98
CA MET A 264 -13.87 -7.44 12.02
C MET A 264 -14.72 -6.25 12.49
N GLU A 265 -15.90 -6.51 13.06
CA GLU A 265 -16.77 -5.48 13.66
C GLU A 265 -16.07 -4.76 14.82
N ALA A 266 -15.35 -5.49 15.68
CA ALA A 266 -14.54 -4.91 16.75
C ALA A 266 -13.40 -4.03 16.20
N GLY A 267 -12.64 -4.51 15.22
CA GLY A 267 -11.56 -3.74 14.60
C GLY A 267 -12.06 -2.49 13.86
N LEU A 268 -13.20 -2.57 13.18
CA LEU A 268 -13.86 -1.41 12.56
C LEU A 268 -14.32 -0.39 13.62
N SER A 269 -14.79 -0.85 14.78
CA SER A 269 -15.12 0.05 15.90
C SER A 269 -13.89 0.73 16.48
N GLU A 270 -12.76 0.03 16.59
CA GLU A 270 -11.49 0.58 17.08
C GLU A 270 -10.94 1.64 16.13
N VAL A 271 -10.86 1.35 14.83
CA VAL A 271 -10.42 2.32 13.80
C VAL A 271 -11.35 3.54 13.73
N LYS A 272 -12.67 3.35 13.91
CA LYS A 272 -13.63 4.47 13.99
C LYS A 272 -13.38 5.37 15.21
N ASN A 273 -13.07 4.79 16.36
CA ASN A 273 -12.74 5.54 17.57
C ASN A 273 -11.41 6.30 17.42
N GLU A 274 -10.41 5.69 16.78
CA GLU A 274 -9.15 6.38 16.48
C GLU A 274 -9.38 7.56 15.52
N LEU A 275 -10.14 7.37 14.44
CA LEU A 275 -10.49 8.43 13.50
C LEU A 275 -11.19 9.61 14.20
N GLN A 276 -12.19 9.33 15.04
CA GLN A 276 -12.87 10.36 15.85
C GLN A 276 -11.88 11.14 16.72
N SER A 277 -10.93 10.46 17.38
CA SER A 277 -9.91 11.14 18.21
C SER A 277 -8.95 12.02 17.40
N ARG A 278 -8.67 11.64 16.14
CA ARG A 278 -7.85 12.44 15.22
C ARG A 278 -8.61 13.67 14.72
N ASP A 279 -9.91 13.53 14.41
CA ASP A 279 -10.78 14.65 14.04
C ASP A 279 -10.94 15.65 15.20
N ASP A 280 -11.01 15.17 16.43
CA ASP A 280 -11.06 16.02 17.64
C ASP A 280 -9.72 16.74 17.88
N LEU A 281 -8.57 16.10 17.63
CA LEU A 281 -7.26 16.75 17.67
C LEU A 281 -7.11 17.82 16.56
N LEU A 282 -7.52 17.51 15.33
CA LEU A 282 -7.51 18.48 14.22
C LEU A 282 -8.37 19.71 14.53
N ARG A 283 -9.51 19.53 15.21
CA ARG A 283 -10.39 20.61 15.67
C ARG A 283 -9.72 21.51 16.70
N ILE A 284 -8.92 20.95 17.62
CA ILE A 284 -8.12 21.71 18.58
C ILE A 284 -7.05 22.53 17.85
N ILE A 285 -6.29 21.92 16.93
CA ILE A 285 -5.24 22.59 16.15
C ILE A 285 -5.82 23.73 15.30
N GLU A 286 -6.99 23.54 14.69
CA GLU A 286 -7.69 24.59 13.93
C GLU A 286 -8.12 25.76 14.85
N MET A 287 -8.62 25.48 16.06
CA MET A 287 -8.94 26.51 17.05
C MET A 287 -7.69 27.27 17.52
N GLU A 288 -6.57 26.58 17.75
CA GLU A 288 -5.28 27.21 18.08
C GLU A 288 -4.75 28.09 16.94
N ARG A 289 -4.84 27.61 15.68
CA ARG A 289 -4.47 28.41 14.50
C ARG A 289 -5.29 29.70 14.42
N LEU A 290 -6.61 29.61 14.61
CA LEU A 290 -7.52 30.76 14.61
C LEU A 290 -7.25 31.70 15.80
N HIS A 291 -6.86 31.18 16.96
CA HIS A 291 -6.46 32.00 18.10
C HIS A 291 -5.15 32.75 17.83
N LEU A 292 -4.10 32.07 17.37
CA LEU A 292 -2.82 32.69 17.02
C LEU A 292 -2.98 33.74 15.91
N HIS A 293 -3.81 33.49 14.90
CA HIS A 293 -4.09 34.46 13.85
C HIS A 293 -4.79 35.72 14.39
N ARG A 294 -5.65 35.58 15.41
CA ARG A 294 -6.29 36.71 16.11
C ARG A 294 -5.29 37.50 16.97
N GLU A 295 -4.35 36.84 17.66
CA GLU A 295 -3.31 37.55 18.43
C GLU A 295 -2.31 38.26 17.51
N LEU A 296 -1.93 37.66 16.37
CA LEU A 296 -1.12 38.31 15.34
C LEU A 296 -1.80 39.59 14.79
N LEU A 297 -3.12 39.58 14.61
CA LEU A 297 -3.87 40.76 14.18
C LEU A 297 -3.72 41.91 15.20
N LYS A 298 -3.95 41.65 16.49
CA LYS A 298 -3.77 42.63 17.57
C LYS A 298 -2.33 43.15 17.66
N MET A 299 -1.34 42.28 17.46
CA MET A 299 0.07 42.68 17.46
C MET A 299 0.39 43.61 16.27
N GLY A 300 -0.20 43.34 15.10
CA GLY A 300 -0.15 44.24 13.95
C GLY A 300 -0.80 45.61 14.23
N GLU A 301 -1.98 45.62 14.84
CA GLU A 301 -2.66 46.85 15.26
C GLU A 301 -1.78 47.67 16.22
N LEU A 302 -1.25 47.05 17.28
CA LEU A 302 -0.33 47.70 18.24
C LEU A 302 0.94 48.24 17.56
N GLN A 303 1.51 47.50 16.60
CA GLN A 303 2.66 47.94 15.83
C GLN A 303 2.32 49.18 14.98
N THR A 304 1.19 49.19 14.28
CA THR A 304 0.76 50.37 13.51
C THR A 304 0.49 51.58 14.40
N VAL A 305 -0.04 51.40 15.62
CA VAL A 305 -0.19 52.49 16.60
C VAL A 305 1.17 53.03 17.05
N GLN A 306 2.15 52.15 17.27
CA GLN A 306 3.52 52.56 17.62
C GLN A 306 4.21 53.33 16.48
N ASP A 307 4.08 52.87 15.23
CA ASP A 307 4.71 53.51 14.07
C ASP A 307 3.99 54.78 13.62
N ASN A 308 2.66 54.86 13.80
CA ASN A 308 1.92 56.11 13.65
C ASN A 308 2.33 57.13 14.71
N ARG A 309 2.62 56.72 15.95
CA ARG A 309 3.17 57.63 16.97
C ARG A 309 4.53 58.20 16.54
N LYS A 310 5.46 57.36 16.09
CA LYS A 310 6.77 57.80 15.54
C LYS A 310 6.60 58.78 14.37
N ARG A 311 5.62 58.53 13.48
CA ARG A 311 5.29 59.39 12.33
C ARG A 311 4.73 60.76 12.76
N VAL A 312 3.90 60.81 13.80
CA VAL A 312 3.31 62.05 14.35
C VAL A 312 4.36 62.89 15.09
N GLU A 313 5.21 62.27 15.91
CA GLU A 313 6.31 62.95 16.61
C GLU A 313 7.37 63.53 15.64
N SER A 314 7.42 63.06 14.38
CA SER A 314 8.33 63.55 13.33
C SER A 314 7.81 64.73 12.48
N SER A 315 6.57 65.22 12.67
CA SER A 315 5.89 66.06 11.67
C SER A 315 5.38 67.41 12.22
N TYR A 316 6.25 68.43 12.27
CA TYR A 316 5.90 69.80 12.69
C TYR A 316 6.23 70.85 11.60
N SER A 317 5.26 71.16 10.72
CA SER A 317 4.98 72.50 10.12
C SER A 317 3.83 72.46 9.07
N PRO A 318 3.13 73.58 8.75
CA PRO A 318 1.80 73.56 8.12
C PRO A 318 1.67 74.32 6.76
N SER A 319 0.41 74.56 6.31
CA SER A 319 -0.09 75.36 5.15
C SER A 319 -0.22 74.64 3.77
N THR A 320 -1.24 74.84 2.90
CA THR A 320 -2.54 75.59 2.99
C THR A 320 -3.62 75.13 1.95
N LYS A 321 -4.90 75.11 2.37
CA LYS A 321 -6.23 75.23 1.69
C LYS A 321 -6.39 75.30 0.13
N GLU A 322 -7.23 74.38 -0.43
CA GLU A 322 -8.60 74.55 -1.01
C GLU A 322 -9.11 75.89 -1.68
N PRO A 323 -10.22 75.92 -2.49
CA PRO A 323 -10.77 74.96 -3.51
C PRO A 323 -11.65 75.59 -4.70
N GLU A 324 -12.36 74.72 -5.47
CA GLU A 324 -13.73 74.87 -6.11
C GLU A 324 -14.08 75.48 -7.54
N ARG A 325 -14.59 74.59 -8.43
CA ARG A 325 -15.87 74.56 -9.24
C ARG A 325 -16.35 75.71 -10.20
N LYS A 326 -16.86 75.34 -11.41
CA LYS A 326 -18.31 75.45 -11.87
C LYS A 326 -18.66 75.15 -13.39
N ARG A 327 -19.57 74.17 -13.61
CA ARG A 327 -20.82 74.11 -14.47
C ARG A 327 -21.00 74.66 -15.92
N LYS A 328 -21.53 73.77 -16.83
CA LYS A 328 -22.70 73.91 -17.78
C LYS A 328 -22.61 74.92 -18.98
N GLU A 329 -23.35 74.93 -20.12
CA GLU A 329 -24.41 74.09 -20.82
C GLU A 329 -24.52 74.52 -22.34
N LEU A 330 -25.50 74.28 -23.27
CA LEU A 330 -26.90 73.75 -23.40
C LEU A 330 -27.29 73.50 -24.92
N PHE A 331 -28.54 73.03 -25.23
CA PHE A 331 -29.32 73.17 -26.51
C PHE A 331 -28.91 72.39 -27.81
N SER A 332 -29.75 72.10 -28.85
CA SER A 332 -31.24 71.98 -29.01
C SER A 332 -31.71 71.43 -30.41
N VAL A 333 -32.82 70.65 -30.46
CA VAL A 333 -33.90 70.51 -31.51
C VAL A 333 -33.62 70.13 -33.00
N VAL A 334 -34.39 69.14 -33.55
CA VAL A 334 -35.19 69.14 -34.82
C VAL A 334 -35.95 67.78 -34.99
N SER A 335 -36.93 67.69 -35.92
CA SER A 335 -38.06 66.72 -35.97
C SER A 335 -37.92 65.50 -36.92
N ASP A 336 -38.73 64.46 -36.64
CA ASP A 336 -39.39 63.47 -37.54
C ASP A 336 -38.59 62.58 -38.54
N GLN A 337 -38.22 61.35 -38.13
CA GLN A 337 -38.03 60.20 -39.06
C GLN A 337 -38.35 58.78 -38.49
N PRO A 338 -39.46 58.55 -37.76
CA PRO A 338 -39.62 57.39 -36.86
C PRO A 338 -39.88 56.00 -37.49
N ASN A 339 -39.91 55.85 -38.82
CA ASN A 339 -40.27 54.58 -39.49
C ASN A 339 -39.11 53.93 -40.27
N HIS A 340 -38.43 54.65 -41.16
CA HIS A 340 -37.26 54.11 -41.86
C HIS A 340 -36.09 53.79 -40.91
N GLU A 341 -35.97 54.53 -39.81
CA GLU A 341 -35.02 54.23 -38.74
C GLU A 341 -35.32 52.86 -38.08
N LYS A 342 -36.59 52.46 -37.96
CA LYS A 342 -36.95 51.14 -37.39
C LYS A 342 -36.56 49.99 -38.30
N GLU A 343 -36.73 50.12 -39.61
CA GLU A 343 -36.33 49.07 -40.55
C GLU A 343 -34.80 48.97 -40.68
N LEU A 344 -34.10 50.10 -40.72
CA LEU A 344 -32.63 50.13 -40.70
C LEU A 344 -32.07 49.55 -39.39
N ASN A 345 -32.65 49.90 -38.23
CA ASN A 345 -32.24 49.32 -36.95
C ASN A 345 -32.63 47.83 -36.82
N LYS A 346 -33.68 47.37 -37.51
CA LYS A 346 -34.01 45.94 -37.60
C LYS A 346 -32.99 45.16 -38.44
N MET A 347 -32.65 45.63 -39.64
CA MET A 347 -31.60 44.98 -40.45
C MET A 347 -30.22 45.05 -39.77
N ARG A 348 -29.89 46.18 -39.14
CA ARG A 348 -28.65 46.34 -38.36
C ARG A 348 -28.58 45.39 -37.16
N SER A 349 -29.67 45.20 -36.41
CA SER A 349 -29.68 44.25 -35.30
C SER A 349 -29.64 42.80 -35.75
N GLN A 350 -30.22 42.46 -36.92
CA GLN A 350 -30.06 41.14 -37.52
C GLN A 350 -28.60 40.88 -37.96
N LEU A 351 -27.93 41.85 -38.58
CA LEU A 351 -26.52 41.72 -38.96
C LEU A 351 -25.60 41.54 -37.75
N TYR A 352 -25.74 42.35 -36.69
CA TYR A 352 -24.98 42.12 -35.45
C TYR A 352 -25.24 40.74 -34.85
N GLN A 353 -26.48 40.25 -34.91
CA GLN A 353 -26.85 38.93 -34.40
C GLN A 353 -26.28 37.77 -35.24
N GLU A 354 -26.05 37.97 -36.54
CA GLU A 354 -25.33 37.01 -37.39
C GLU A 354 -23.80 37.10 -37.25
N GLU A 355 -23.22 38.29 -37.03
CA GLU A 355 -21.81 38.47 -36.68
C GLU A 355 -21.48 37.83 -35.32
N ASP A 356 -22.33 38.04 -34.30
CA ASP A 356 -22.23 37.38 -32.99
C ASP A 356 -22.19 35.85 -33.17
N LEU A 357 -23.14 35.28 -33.92
CA LEU A 357 -23.22 33.83 -34.20
C LEU A 357 -21.99 33.31 -34.95
N CYS A 358 -21.45 34.07 -35.91
CA CYS A 358 -20.20 33.72 -36.58
C CYS A 358 -19.00 33.75 -35.61
N SER A 359 -18.94 34.72 -34.70
CA SER A 359 -17.87 34.85 -33.70
C SER A 359 -17.88 33.72 -32.67
N GLU A 360 -19.06 33.29 -32.22
CA GLU A 360 -19.23 32.13 -31.34
C GLU A 360 -18.87 30.82 -32.06
N GLN A 361 -19.25 30.67 -33.34
CA GLN A 361 -18.87 29.51 -34.14
C GLN A 361 -17.35 29.45 -34.39
N GLU A 362 -16.68 30.58 -34.57
CA GLU A 362 -15.22 30.66 -34.70
C GLU A 362 -14.52 30.36 -33.37
N ARG A 363 -15.04 30.88 -32.24
CA ARG A 363 -14.52 30.54 -30.90
C ARG A 363 -14.60 29.03 -30.64
N MET A 364 -15.71 28.40 -30.99
CA MET A 364 -15.89 26.95 -30.89
C MET A 364 -14.94 26.18 -31.83
N ARG A 365 -14.65 26.68 -33.04
CA ARG A 365 -13.63 26.08 -33.94
C ARG A 365 -12.22 26.14 -33.33
N ASN A 366 -11.87 27.25 -32.68
CA ASN A 366 -10.59 27.40 -32.00
C ASN A 366 -10.50 26.49 -30.77
N GLU A 367 -11.53 26.46 -29.92
CA GLU A 367 -11.61 25.56 -28.75
C GLU A 367 -11.48 24.07 -29.15
N ILE A 368 -12.17 23.63 -30.21
CA ILE A 368 -12.03 22.27 -30.76
C ILE A 368 -10.60 22.00 -31.24
N SER A 369 -9.94 22.98 -31.85
CA SER A 369 -8.57 22.86 -32.34
C SER A 369 -7.54 22.77 -31.20
N GLU A 370 -7.68 23.62 -30.18
CA GLU A 370 -6.87 23.61 -28.97
C GLU A 370 -7.04 22.28 -28.20
N LEU A 371 -8.27 21.82 -27.99
CA LEU A 371 -8.57 20.53 -27.35
C LEU A 371 -8.00 19.34 -28.14
N THR A 372 -8.02 19.40 -29.48
CA THR A 372 -7.42 18.37 -30.35
C THR A 372 -5.89 18.34 -30.21
N GLN A 373 -5.25 19.51 -30.16
CA GLN A 373 -3.80 19.62 -29.92
C GLN A 373 -3.41 19.16 -28.51
N GLU A 374 -4.19 19.52 -27.48
CA GLU A 374 -3.95 19.10 -26.10
C GLU A 374 -4.13 17.58 -25.92
N LEU A 375 -5.12 16.99 -26.58
CA LEU A 375 -5.31 15.54 -26.64
C LEU A 375 -4.09 14.86 -27.25
N HIS A 376 -3.62 15.32 -28.41
CA HIS A 376 -2.44 14.73 -29.06
C HIS A 376 -1.16 14.88 -28.20
N GLN A 377 -0.98 16.02 -27.54
CA GLN A 377 0.13 16.21 -26.59
C GLN A 377 0.03 15.25 -25.39
N LYS A 378 -1.19 14.95 -24.90
CA LYS A 378 -1.44 13.93 -23.88
C LYS A 378 -1.11 12.52 -24.39
N GLU A 379 -1.49 12.15 -25.61
CA GLU A 379 -1.14 10.87 -26.24
C GLU A 379 0.38 10.66 -26.32
N VAL A 380 1.13 11.65 -26.83
CA VAL A 380 2.61 11.63 -26.91
C VAL A 380 3.24 11.51 -25.52
N THR A 381 2.68 12.18 -24.52
CA THR A 381 3.12 12.11 -23.12
C THR A 381 2.87 10.73 -22.53
N ILE A 382 1.69 10.15 -22.74
CA ILE A 382 1.33 8.79 -22.31
C ILE A 382 2.26 7.76 -22.96
N ALA A 383 2.45 7.82 -24.28
CA ALA A 383 3.36 6.91 -24.99
C ALA A 383 4.81 6.98 -24.45
N THR A 384 5.26 8.19 -24.08
CA THR A 384 6.59 8.40 -23.47
C THR A 384 6.67 7.80 -22.06
N ILE A 385 5.63 7.96 -21.24
CA ILE A 385 5.54 7.38 -19.89
C ILE A 385 5.47 5.85 -19.97
N MET A 386 4.65 5.28 -20.86
CA MET A 386 4.55 3.84 -21.09
C MET A 386 5.88 3.23 -21.54
N LYS A 387 6.60 3.91 -22.46
CA LYS A 387 7.95 3.48 -22.89
C LYS A 387 8.95 3.49 -21.73
N LYS A 388 8.84 4.44 -20.79
CA LYS A 388 9.67 4.47 -19.58
C LYS A 388 9.28 3.38 -18.57
N ALA A 389 7.99 3.12 -18.36
CA ALA A 389 7.50 2.05 -17.50
C ALA A 389 8.00 0.67 -17.98
N ALA A 390 7.83 0.36 -19.26
CA ALA A 390 8.29 -0.89 -19.86
C ALA A 390 9.82 -1.10 -19.83
N LEU A 391 10.62 -0.03 -19.65
CA LEU A 391 12.06 -0.14 -19.39
C LEU A 391 12.35 -0.45 -17.92
N LEU A 392 11.65 0.18 -16.98
CA LEU A 392 11.77 -0.07 -15.54
C LEU A 392 11.31 -1.48 -15.16
N GLU A 393 10.23 -1.97 -15.76
CA GLU A 393 9.76 -3.37 -15.60
C GLU A 393 10.84 -4.39 -16.00
N ARG A 394 11.53 -4.16 -17.13
CA ARG A 394 12.63 -5.02 -17.59
C ARG A 394 13.82 -4.96 -16.64
N GLN A 395 14.16 -3.77 -16.15
CA GLN A 395 15.24 -3.58 -15.18
C GLN A 395 14.94 -4.31 -13.86
N LEU A 396 13.74 -4.15 -13.30
CA LEU A 396 13.29 -4.84 -12.09
C LEU A 396 13.28 -6.36 -12.27
N LYS A 397 12.82 -6.87 -13.42
CA LYS A 397 12.83 -8.30 -13.72
C LYS A 397 14.26 -8.90 -13.73
N ILE A 398 15.23 -8.19 -14.30
CA ILE A 398 16.63 -8.60 -14.30
C ILE A 398 17.22 -8.55 -12.89
N GLU A 399 16.89 -7.52 -12.10
CA GLU A 399 17.36 -7.38 -10.72
C GLU A 399 16.81 -8.50 -9.80
N LEU A 400 15.53 -8.87 -9.98
CA LEU A 400 14.91 -10.00 -9.30
C LEU A 400 15.60 -11.32 -9.67
N GLU A 401 15.83 -11.59 -10.96
CA GLU A 401 16.53 -12.80 -11.42
C GLU A 401 17.98 -12.89 -10.86
N ILE A 402 18.66 -11.75 -10.72
CA ILE A 402 19.98 -11.68 -10.06
C ILE A 402 19.86 -11.98 -8.55
N LYS A 403 18.87 -11.41 -7.86
CA LYS A 403 18.62 -11.66 -6.42
C LYS A 403 18.26 -13.12 -6.15
N GLU A 404 17.43 -13.75 -6.98
CA GLU A 404 17.12 -15.18 -6.91
C GLU A 404 18.38 -16.04 -7.10
N LYS A 405 19.22 -15.74 -8.10
CA LYS A 405 20.50 -16.44 -8.33
C LYS A 405 21.49 -16.26 -7.17
N MET A 406 21.48 -15.12 -6.48
CA MET A 406 22.27 -14.92 -5.26
C MET A 406 21.72 -15.72 -4.08
N LEU A 407 20.40 -15.72 -3.88
CA LEU A 407 19.73 -16.47 -2.81
C LEU A 407 19.93 -17.98 -2.97
N ALA A 408 19.86 -18.51 -4.20
CA ALA A 408 20.17 -19.90 -4.51
C ALA A 408 21.64 -20.26 -4.18
N LYS A 409 22.60 -19.38 -4.52
CA LYS A 409 24.01 -19.55 -4.14
C LYS A 409 24.20 -19.55 -2.62
N GLN A 410 23.51 -18.66 -1.89
CA GLN A 410 23.56 -18.63 -0.43
C GLN A 410 23.03 -19.93 0.18
N GLN A 411 21.88 -20.45 -0.28
CA GLN A 411 21.35 -21.72 0.22
C GLN A 411 22.31 -22.90 0.00
N ILE A 412 23.04 -22.93 -1.13
CA ILE A 412 24.06 -23.96 -1.39
C ILE A 412 25.26 -23.78 -0.43
N SER A 413 25.67 -22.55 -0.15
CA SER A 413 26.71 -22.24 0.84
C SER A 413 26.30 -22.70 2.25
N ASP A 414 25.08 -22.35 2.69
CA ASP A 414 24.55 -22.73 4.00
C ASP A 414 24.42 -24.25 4.17
N ARG A 415 24.01 -24.97 3.12
CA ARG A 415 23.97 -26.45 3.12
C ARG A 415 25.37 -27.05 3.24
N ARG A 416 26.36 -26.53 2.50
CA ARG A 416 27.76 -26.96 2.61
C ARG A 416 28.34 -26.68 3.99
N TYR A 417 28.10 -25.49 4.53
CA TYR A 417 28.54 -25.11 5.87
C TYR A 417 27.90 -25.98 6.96
N LYS A 418 26.61 -26.31 6.85
CA LYS A 418 25.93 -27.27 7.75
C LYS A 418 26.54 -28.67 7.66
N ALA A 419 26.83 -29.16 6.45
CA ALA A 419 27.48 -30.47 6.25
C ALA A 419 28.89 -30.53 6.88
N VAL A 420 29.74 -29.53 6.60
CA VAL A 420 31.08 -29.41 7.20
C VAL A 420 31.00 -29.25 8.73
N ARG A 421 29.98 -28.56 9.26
CA ARG A 421 29.72 -28.49 10.71
C ARG A 421 29.42 -29.88 11.28
N THR A 422 28.51 -30.66 10.68
CA THR A 422 28.20 -32.02 11.15
C THR A 422 29.39 -32.97 11.04
N GLU A 423 30.20 -32.85 10.00
CA GLU A 423 31.46 -33.60 9.83
C GLU A 423 32.47 -33.24 10.94
N ASN A 424 32.66 -31.96 11.25
CA ASN A 424 33.52 -31.53 12.35
C ASN A 424 32.99 -31.99 13.73
N THR A 425 31.67 -32.02 13.94
CA THR A 425 31.09 -32.59 15.17
C THR A 425 31.36 -34.10 15.27
N HIS A 426 31.24 -34.84 14.16
CA HIS A 426 31.55 -36.28 14.11
C HIS A 426 33.04 -36.55 14.36
N LEU A 427 33.94 -35.83 13.68
CA LEU A 427 35.39 -35.95 13.87
C LEU A 427 35.80 -35.57 15.31
N LYS A 428 35.21 -34.53 15.90
CA LYS A 428 35.44 -34.22 17.32
C LYS A 428 34.99 -35.36 18.24
N GLY A 429 33.84 -35.98 17.97
CA GLY A 429 33.38 -37.16 18.68
C GLY A 429 34.32 -38.37 18.54
N MET A 430 34.93 -38.56 17.37
CA MET A 430 35.91 -39.63 17.13
C MET A 430 37.28 -39.40 17.78
N MET A 431 37.71 -38.14 17.94
CA MET A 431 38.98 -37.81 18.62
C MET A 431 38.90 -37.91 20.15
N GLY A 432 37.68 -37.87 20.72
CA GLY A 432 37.45 -37.84 22.16
C GLY A 432 37.86 -36.54 22.83
N ASP A 433 37.59 -36.43 24.13
CA ASP A 433 38.00 -35.27 24.95
C ASP A 433 39.49 -35.37 25.33
N LEU A 434 40.36 -35.07 24.35
CA LEU A 434 41.76 -34.76 24.57
C LEU A 434 41.89 -33.40 25.28
N ASP A 435 41.72 -33.42 26.60
CA ASP A 435 41.83 -32.29 27.53
C ASP A 435 43.17 -31.54 27.34
N PRO A 436 43.16 -30.30 26.81
CA PRO A 436 44.39 -29.53 26.59
C PRO A 436 45.07 -29.05 27.89
N ALA A 437 44.38 -29.09 29.04
CA ALA A 437 44.82 -28.45 30.27
C ALA A 437 46.06 -29.09 30.93
N ARG A 438 46.43 -30.33 30.54
CA ARG A 438 47.46 -31.12 31.25
C ARG A 438 48.92 -30.81 30.89
N TYR A 439 49.19 -29.92 29.94
CA TYR A 439 50.56 -29.62 29.47
C TYR A 439 51.13 -28.25 29.89
N LEU A 440 50.39 -27.45 30.65
CA LEU A 440 50.83 -26.11 31.11
C LEU A 440 50.62 -25.94 32.63
N GLY A 441 50.95 -26.98 33.41
CA GLY A 441 50.58 -27.11 34.83
C GLY A 441 51.69 -26.90 35.87
N GLU A 442 52.93 -26.64 35.47
CA GLU A 442 54.06 -26.46 36.40
C GLU A 442 54.91 -25.22 36.08
N GLN A 443 55.68 -24.74 37.06
CA GLN A 443 56.53 -23.53 37.04
C GLN A 443 55.80 -22.17 37.00
N SER A 444 55.15 -21.81 38.10
CA SER A 444 54.91 -20.40 38.44
C SER A 444 55.14 -20.15 39.94
N SER A 445 56.41 -20.01 40.34
CA SER A 445 56.81 -19.61 41.69
C SER A 445 58.24 -19.07 41.76
N GLN A 446 58.43 -17.79 41.42
CA GLN A 446 59.34 -16.93 42.18
C GLN A 446 59.19 -15.42 41.87
N LYS A 447 59.69 -14.63 42.83
CA LYS A 447 59.49 -13.19 42.99
C LYS A 447 60.13 -12.34 41.89
N THR A 448 59.44 -11.24 41.61
CA THR A 448 59.98 -9.90 41.28
C THR A 448 61.49 -9.69 41.53
N HIS A 449 62.24 -9.30 40.50
CA HIS A 449 63.33 -8.33 40.63
C HIS A 449 63.58 -7.58 39.31
N ARG A 450 63.71 -6.25 39.41
CA ARG A 450 64.37 -5.39 38.39
C ARG A 450 65.83 -5.24 38.84
N PRO A 451 66.81 -5.14 37.92
CA PRO A 451 67.38 -3.79 37.70
C PRO A 451 67.95 -3.54 36.28
N ALA A 452 68.48 -2.33 36.12
CA ALA A 452 69.54 -1.92 35.19
C ALA A 452 69.24 -1.74 33.69
N GLN A 453 69.84 -0.67 33.15
CA GLN A 453 70.00 -0.39 31.72
C GLN A 453 71.42 -0.82 31.29
N MET A 454 71.61 -1.09 30.00
CA MET A 454 72.92 -0.93 29.35
C MET A 454 72.73 -0.28 27.98
N LYS A 455 73.72 0.51 27.55
CA LYS A 455 73.74 1.21 26.25
C LYS A 455 74.50 0.36 25.22
N GLY A 456 74.15 0.51 23.93
CA GLY A 456 74.98 -0.01 22.84
C GLY A 456 74.19 -0.31 21.55
N PRO A 457 74.34 0.49 20.48
CA PRO A 457 73.68 0.23 19.20
C PRO A 457 74.59 -0.53 18.21
N CYS A 458 74.00 -1.28 17.29
CA CYS A 458 74.43 -1.37 15.89
C CYS A 458 73.33 -2.00 15.02
N GLN A 459 73.38 -1.69 13.71
CA GLN A 459 72.46 -2.20 12.69
C GLN A 459 73.24 -3.07 11.66
N PRO A 460 72.62 -3.56 10.56
CA PRO A 460 72.64 -4.98 10.24
C PRO A 460 73.81 -5.42 9.34
N ARG A 461 73.94 -6.74 9.16
CA ARG A 461 74.59 -7.31 7.97
C ARG A 461 73.98 -8.66 7.60
N SER A 462 73.48 -8.75 6.37
CA SER A 462 73.00 -9.99 5.75
C SER A 462 74.15 -10.90 5.32
N LEU A 463 73.89 -12.21 5.21
CA LEU A 463 74.62 -13.11 4.31
C LEU A 463 73.86 -14.43 4.15
N ASP A 464 73.47 -14.75 2.92
CA ASP A 464 72.88 -16.03 2.53
C ASP A 464 73.98 -17.02 2.10
N VAL A 465 73.90 -18.28 2.53
CA VAL A 465 74.55 -19.44 1.88
C VAL A 465 73.65 -20.66 2.04
N GLU A 466 73.51 -21.45 0.99
CA GLU A 466 72.67 -22.66 0.95
C GLU A 466 73.45 -23.96 1.24
N ASN A 467 72.67 -25.02 1.47
CA ASN A 467 72.82 -26.36 0.89
C ASN A 467 73.68 -27.48 1.52
N GLU A 468 73.09 -28.67 1.34
CA GLU A 468 73.61 -30.05 1.33
C GLU A 468 73.89 -30.85 2.63
N CYS A 469 73.76 -32.16 2.44
CA CYS A 469 73.60 -33.26 3.42
C CYS A 469 74.66 -34.36 3.20
N PRO A 470 74.55 -35.58 3.79
CA PRO A 470 74.12 -36.03 5.13
C PRO A 470 75.23 -36.87 5.83
N VAL A 471 74.95 -37.49 7.00
CA VAL A 471 75.18 -38.94 7.28
C VAL A 471 74.67 -39.35 8.70
N SER A 472 74.30 -40.63 8.86
CA SER A 472 73.75 -41.27 10.08
C SER A 472 74.87 -41.65 11.12
N VAL A 473 74.67 -42.16 12.34
CA VAL A 473 73.74 -43.21 12.83
C VAL A 473 73.52 -43.17 14.37
N HIS A 474 72.44 -43.83 14.83
CA HIS A 474 72.04 -44.18 16.22
C HIS A 474 71.53 -43.02 17.11
N SER A 475 70.23 -42.92 17.44
CA SER A 475 69.40 -43.78 18.35
C SER A 475 69.75 -43.56 19.84
N VAL A 476 68.82 -43.34 20.78
CA VAL A 476 67.36 -43.64 20.81
C VAL A 476 66.55 -42.45 21.37
N GLY A 477 65.34 -42.22 20.85
CA GLY A 477 64.38 -41.26 21.44
C GLY A 477 63.12 -41.07 20.59
N VAL A 478 62.04 -41.82 20.88
CA VAL A 478 60.79 -41.75 20.10
C VAL A 478 59.89 -40.63 20.62
N TYR A 479 59.93 -39.47 19.96
CA TYR A 479 58.91 -38.42 20.09
C TYR A 479 58.10 -38.34 18.81
N PHE A 480 56.79 -38.60 18.91
CA PHE A 480 55.86 -38.47 17.78
C PHE A 480 55.53 -37.00 17.52
N THR A 481 56.00 -36.46 16.40
CA THR A 481 55.62 -35.12 15.91
C THR A 481 54.31 -35.19 15.13
N PRO A 482 53.24 -34.45 15.50
CA PRO A 482 52.04 -34.33 14.68
C PRO A 482 52.35 -33.68 13.32
N GLN A 483 51.77 -34.21 12.24
CA GLN A 483 52.03 -33.74 10.88
C GLN A 483 51.41 -32.35 10.62
N THR A 484 52.22 -31.42 10.11
CA THR A 484 51.73 -30.18 9.49
C THR A 484 51.14 -30.46 8.12
N VAL A 485 49.80 -30.55 8.04
CA VAL A 485 49.08 -30.74 6.77
C VAL A 485 48.99 -29.43 5.97
N ASP A 486 49.07 -29.50 4.64
CA ASP A 486 49.30 -28.36 3.75
C ASP A 486 48.32 -27.18 3.90
N PHE A 487 48.80 -26.07 4.48
CA PHE A 487 48.14 -24.77 4.35
C PHE A 487 48.37 -24.16 2.94
N SER A 488 49.57 -24.34 2.37
CA SER A 488 49.99 -23.71 1.11
C SER A 488 49.08 -24.05 -0.07
N ASN A 489 48.61 -25.30 -0.19
CA ASN A 489 47.70 -25.72 -1.26
C ASN A 489 46.37 -24.94 -1.24
N LYS A 490 45.84 -24.68 -0.04
CA LYS A 490 44.59 -23.93 0.16
C LYS A 490 44.75 -22.45 -0.17
N GLU A 491 45.94 -21.90 0.07
CA GLU A 491 46.26 -20.50 -0.20
C GLU A 491 46.54 -20.23 -1.68
N HIS A 492 47.23 -21.15 -2.38
CA HIS A 492 47.39 -21.11 -3.84
C HIS A 492 46.04 -21.27 -4.56
N SER A 493 45.17 -22.15 -4.07
CA SER A 493 43.81 -22.30 -4.60
C SER A 493 42.98 -21.00 -4.47
N ARG A 494 43.14 -20.26 -3.37
CA ARG A 494 42.51 -18.95 -3.16
C ARG A 494 43.05 -17.89 -4.11
N HIS A 495 44.37 -17.76 -4.26
CA HIS A 495 44.98 -16.80 -5.21
C HIS A 495 44.59 -17.11 -6.67
N THR A 496 44.62 -18.38 -7.07
CA THR A 496 44.16 -18.81 -8.41
C THR A 496 42.68 -18.45 -8.64
N SER A 497 41.84 -18.56 -7.61
CA SER A 497 40.42 -18.18 -7.68
C SER A 497 40.22 -16.67 -7.76
N ILE A 498 41.03 -15.88 -7.04
CA ILE A 498 41.01 -14.41 -7.07
C ILE A 498 41.42 -13.89 -8.44
N ASN A 499 42.59 -14.27 -8.95
CA ASN A 499 43.07 -13.85 -10.27
C ASN A 499 42.08 -14.19 -11.40
N LYS A 500 41.37 -15.33 -11.28
CA LYS A 500 40.35 -15.74 -12.24
C LYS A 500 39.07 -14.90 -12.15
N LEU A 501 38.68 -14.45 -10.95
CA LEU A 501 37.57 -13.51 -10.75
C LEU A 501 37.93 -12.08 -11.19
N GLU A 502 39.18 -11.66 -11.02
CA GLU A 502 39.69 -10.37 -11.49
C GLU A 502 39.70 -10.32 -13.03
N TYR A 503 40.18 -11.38 -13.69
CA TYR A 503 40.11 -11.51 -15.15
C TYR A 503 38.67 -11.51 -15.69
N GLU A 504 37.73 -12.19 -15.00
CA GLU A 504 36.30 -12.09 -15.31
C GLU A 504 35.77 -10.65 -15.15
N ASN A 505 36.17 -9.93 -14.09
CA ASN A 505 35.74 -8.56 -13.82
C ASN A 505 36.23 -7.59 -14.89
N GLU A 506 37.51 -7.69 -15.27
CA GLU A 506 38.12 -6.80 -16.27
C GLU A 506 37.60 -7.10 -17.68
N ARG A 507 37.26 -8.36 -17.99
CA ARG A 507 36.51 -8.71 -19.21
C ARG A 507 35.12 -8.07 -19.22
N LEU A 508 34.37 -8.17 -18.11
CA LEU A 508 33.04 -7.55 -17.99
C LEU A 508 33.09 -6.01 -18.08
N ARG A 509 34.15 -5.37 -17.55
CA ARG A 509 34.41 -3.94 -17.73
C ARG A 509 34.70 -3.59 -19.19
N SER A 510 35.50 -4.40 -19.88
CA SER A 510 35.76 -4.25 -21.32
C SER A 510 34.47 -4.36 -22.14
N ASP A 511 33.57 -5.30 -21.79
CA ASP A 511 32.30 -5.49 -22.49
C ASP A 511 31.28 -4.37 -22.19
N LEU A 512 31.25 -3.83 -20.96
CA LEU A 512 30.51 -2.61 -20.63
C LEU A 512 31.01 -1.39 -21.43
N ALA A 513 32.32 -1.23 -21.59
CA ALA A 513 32.89 -0.16 -22.40
C ALA A 513 32.48 -0.27 -23.89
N LYS A 514 32.47 -1.49 -24.46
CA LYS A 514 31.98 -1.76 -25.82
C LYS A 514 30.50 -1.40 -25.97
N LEU A 515 29.67 -1.73 -24.98
CA LEU A 515 28.25 -1.36 -24.98
C LEU A 515 28.04 0.17 -24.91
N HIS A 516 28.85 0.89 -24.13
CA HIS A 516 28.82 2.37 -24.12
C HIS A 516 29.22 3.00 -25.46
N ILE A 517 30.13 2.37 -26.20
CA ILE A 517 30.52 2.82 -27.55
C ILE A 517 29.38 2.57 -28.55
N ASN A 518 28.80 1.37 -28.58
CA ASN A 518 27.64 1.08 -29.43
C ASN A 518 26.41 1.95 -29.09
N GLY A 519 26.21 2.28 -27.81
CA GLY A 519 25.13 3.17 -27.37
C GLY A 519 25.23 4.59 -27.93
N LYS A 520 26.46 5.12 -28.13
CA LYS A 520 26.66 6.45 -28.72
C LYS A 520 26.37 6.52 -30.22
N ALA A 521 26.63 5.45 -30.97
CA ALA A 521 26.45 5.43 -32.43
C ALA A 521 24.99 5.70 -32.87
N ALA A 522 24.01 5.39 -32.03
CA ALA A 522 22.58 5.61 -32.33
C ALA A 522 22.09 7.05 -32.08
N TRP A 523 22.90 7.93 -31.47
CA TRP A 523 22.51 9.28 -31.05
C TRP A 523 23.31 10.37 -31.79
N SER A 524 23.60 10.15 -33.08
CA SER A 524 24.29 11.12 -33.94
C SER A 524 23.66 11.18 -35.33
N ASN A 525 22.42 11.65 -35.38
CA ASN A 525 21.85 12.28 -36.57
C ASN A 525 21.07 13.53 -36.13
N GLN A 526 21.47 14.68 -36.65
CA GLN A 526 21.01 16.00 -36.25
C GLN A 526 20.18 16.58 -37.41
N SER A 527 18.91 16.90 -37.16
CA SER A 527 18.09 17.68 -38.10
C SER A 527 17.97 19.10 -37.59
N SER A 528 18.88 19.98 -38.03
CA SER A 528 18.67 21.42 -37.87
C SER A 528 17.59 21.88 -38.85
N TYR A 529 16.65 22.70 -38.39
CA TYR A 529 15.90 23.60 -39.25
C TYR A 529 15.51 24.84 -38.45
N GLU A 530 16.20 25.96 -38.72
CA GLU A 530 15.76 27.27 -38.27
C GLU A 530 14.61 27.74 -39.17
N GLY A 531 13.63 28.45 -38.59
CA GLY A 531 12.46 28.94 -39.31
C GLY A 531 11.78 30.06 -38.52
N ALA A 532 12.11 31.30 -38.85
CA ALA A 532 11.50 32.47 -38.22
C ALA A 532 10.05 32.66 -38.71
N GLY A 533 9.17 33.11 -37.80
CA GLY A 533 7.73 33.22 -38.08
C GLY A 533 6.98 34.11 -37.09
N ALA A 534 7.55 35.26 -36.70
CA ALA A 534 6.86 36.21 -35.85
C ALA A 534 5.78 36.96 -36.66
N TYR A 535 4.51 36.75 -36.33
CA TYR A 535 3.40 37.60 -36.76
C TYR A 535 2.63 38.14 -35.56
N ILE A 536 2.36 39.44 -35.60
CA ILE A 536 1.68 40.19 -34.54
C ILE A 536 0.17 40.02 -34.73
N TYR A 537 -0.56 39.80 -33.64
CA TYR A 537 -1.95 40.27 -33.55
C TYR A 537 -2.12 41.24 -32.39
N GLN A 538 -2.42 42.48 -32.76
CA GLN A 538 -2.69 43.59 -31.86
C GLN A 538 -4.20 43.77 -31.80
N SER A 539 -4.80 43.77 -30.62
CA SER A 539 -6.19 44.21 -30.43
C SER A 539 -6.33 45.01 -29.14
N GLN A 540 -7.34 45.88 -29.08
CA GLN A 540 -7.28 47.11 -28.29
C GLN A 540 -8.25 47.10 -27.10
N LEU A 541 -7.77 47.54 -25.94
CA LEU A 541 -8.55 48.36 -25.01
C LEU A 541 -7.68 49.49 -24.46
N LYS A 542 -8.24 50.71 -24.37
CA LYS A 542 -7.62 51.90 -23.78
C LYS A 542 -8.18 52.13 -22.38
N THR A 543 -7.32 52.49 -21.43
CA THR A 543 -7.38 53.75 -20.65
C THR A 543 -6.10 53.94 -19.83
N GLU A 544 -5.37 55.02 -20.13
CA GLU A 544 -4.83 56.08 -19.25
C GLU A 544 -4.65 55.80 -17.73
N THR A 545 -3.59 56.23 -17.01
CA THR A 545 -2.43 57.11 -17.36
C THR A 545 -1.30 57.02 -16.30
N GLY A 546 -0.06 57.40 -16.66
CA GLY A 546 1.12 57.55 -15.77
C GLY A 546 1.92 56.25 -15.57
N GLY A 547 3.26 56.19 -15.56
CA GLY A 547 4.29 57.24 -15.35
C GLY A 547 5.03 56.96 -14.03
N ASP A 548 6.34 56.72 -13.96
CA ASP A 548 7.44 56.97 -14.91
C ASP A 548 8.62 55.96 -14.69
N ARG A 549 9.56 55.86 -15.66
CA ARG A 549 11.05 55.60 -15.58
C ARG A 549 11.68 54.94 -14.31
N ILE A 550 12.66 54.01 -14.28
CA ILE A 550 13.87 53.57 -15.07
C ILE A 550 14.20 52.09 -14.63
N SER A 551 15.13 51.26 -15.15
CA SER A 551 15.61 50.79 -16.49
C SER A 551 16.94 49.99 -16.30
N GLU A 552 17.27 48.99 -17.16
CA GLU A 552 18.57 48.27 -17.30
C GLU A 552 19.13 47.48 -16.06
N ASP A 553 19.98 46.45 -16.14
CA ASP A 553 20.43 45.52 -17.21
C ASP A 553 20.91 44.18 -16.55
N CYS A 554 20.93 43.01 -17.20
CA CYS A 554 21.99 42.41 -18.06
C CYS A 554 23.42 42.35 -17.44
N GLU A 555 24.27 41.32 -17.69
CA GLU A 555 24.17 40.22 -18.67
C GLU A 555 24.90 38.90 -18.27
N MET A 556 24.80 37.92 -19.17
CA MET A 556 25.37 36.56 -19.22
C MET A 556 26.90 36.48 -19.08
N ASN A 557 27.43 35.30 -18.68
CA ASN A 557 28.59 34.69 -19.36
C ASN A 557 28.60 33.15 -19.24
N ARG A 558 29.36 32.44 -20.09
CA ARG A 558 29.08 31.02 -20.44
C ARG A 558 30.32 30.15 -20.69
N SER A 559 30.19 28.84 -20.41
CA SER A 559 30.95 27.70 -20.99
C SER A 559 32.38 27.40 -20.45
N PRO A 560 32.98 26.20 -20.72
CA PRO A 560 32.40 24.85 -20.53
C PRO A 560 33.38 23.73 -20.03
N THR A 561 32.85 22.50 -19.94
CA THR A 561 33.53 21.17 -20.03
C THR A 561 34.27 20.59 -18.77
N PRO A 562 34.43 19.24 -18.65
CA PRO A 562 34.18 18.56 -17.36
C PRO A 562 35.22 17.52 -16.88
N LEU A 563 35.04 17.01 -15.65
CA LEU A 563 35.70 15.80 -15.14
C LEU A 563 34.71 14.84 -14.46
N SER A 564 35.08 13.56 -14.36
CA SER A 564 34.24 12.46 -13.82
C SER A 564 34.71 11.99 -12.43
N PRO A 565 33.81 11.52 -11.54
CA PRO A 565 34.17 11.10 -10.19
C PRO A 565 34.63 9.62 -10.11
N LEU A 566 35.49 9.32 -9.13
CA LEU A 566 35.88 7.96 -8.71
C LEU A 566 35.53 7.77 -7.21
N PRO A 567 35.11 6.58 -6.73
CA PRO A 567 34.54 6.45 -5.38
C PRO A 567 35.50 5.80 -4.35
N PHE A 568 35.62 6.43 -3.17
CA PHE A 568 36.13 5.80 -1.94
C PHE A 568 35.23 6.21 -0.76
N GLN A 569 34.46 5.25 -0.23
CA GLN A 569 34.79 4.41 0.93
C GLN A 569 34.74 5.15 2.28
N THR A 570 33.69 4.83 3.05
CA THR A 570 33.59 5.16 4.47
C THR A 570 34.64 4.41 5.30
N LYS A 571 35.33 5.14 6.17
CA LYS A 571 36.08 4.58 7.30
C LYS A 571 35.64 5.27 8.57
N GLU A 572 35.12 4.50 9.50
CA GLU A 572 34.93 4.95 10.88
C GLU A 572 36.29 5.12 11.56
N MET A 573 36.41 6.11 12.44
CA MET A 573 37.55 6.21 13.35
C MET A 573 37.08 6.72 14.71
N THR A 574 37.20 5.86 15.72
CA THR A 574 36.74 6.11 17.09
C THR A 574 37.88 6.67 17.93
N SER A 575 37.66 7.78 18.64
CA SER A 575 38.40 8.11 19.89
C SER A 575 37.69 9.21 20.68
N PRO A 576 37.79 9.22 22.03
CA PRO A 576 37.02 10.11 22.89
C PRO A 576 37.84 11.26 23.50
N LEU A 577 37.16 12.32 23.93
CA LEU A 577 37.51 13.08 25.14
C LEU A 577 36.28 13.84 25.66
N ALA A 578 36.27 14.13 26.97
CA ALA A 578 35.07 14.54 27.71
C ALA A 578 34.80 16.06 27.67
N GLY A 579 33.55 16.41 28.00
CA GLY A 579 33.06 17.78 28.13
C GLY A 579 31.63 17.75 28.67
N ASP A 580 31.48 17.64 29.99
CA ASP A 580 30.21 17.34 30.64
C ASP A 580 29.17 18.47 30.50
N ASN A 581 27.95 18.10 30.08
CA ASN A 581 26.71 18.85 30.31
C ASN A 581 25.53 17.86 30.24
N GLU A 582 24.63 17.90 31.23
CA GLU A 582 23.46 17.02 31.25
C GLU A 582 22.37 17.49 30.26
N VAL A 583 22.31 16.85 29.10
CA VAL A 583 21.13 16.90 28.21
C VAL A 583 20.83 15.47 27.76
N LEU A 584 19.61 14.98 28.03
CA LEU A 584 19.20 13.65 27.59
C LEU A 584 19.10 13.59 26.06
N PRO A 585 19.84 12.71 25.37
CA PRO A 585 19.68 12.50 23.94
C PRO A 585 18.44 11.64 23.67
N LEU A 586 17.27 12.30 23.59
CA LEU A 586 16.06 11.69 23.04
C LEU A 586 16.31 11.34 21.57
N SER A 587 16.67 10.09 21.33
CA SER A 587 16.86 9.55 19.98
C SER A 587 15.53 9.58 19.23
N PRO A 588 15.47 10.05 17.97
CA PRO A 588 14.25 9.98 17.18
C PRO A 588 13.78 8.52 17.04
N PRO A 589 12.51 8.20 17.31
CA PRO A 589 11.99 6.85 17.08
C PRO A 589 11.98 6.50 15.58
N ASP A 590 12.08 5.21 15.25
CA ASP A 590 12.10 4.71 13.86
C ASP A 590 10.77 4.91 13.10
N ILE A 591 10.53 6.15 12.68
CA ILE A 591 9.36 6.55 11.88
C ILE A 591 9.37 5.86 10.52
N SER A 592 10.54 5.64 9.92
CA SER A 592 10.69 4.99 8.60
C SER A 592 10.19 3.55 8.59
N PHE A 593 10.48 2.77 9.63
CA PHE A 593 10.03 1.38 9.74
C PHE A 593 8.50 1.29 9.91
N ARG A 594 7.90 2.17 10.72
CA ARG A 594 6.43 2.23 10.86
C ARG A 594 5.74 2.71 9.59
N ALA A 595 6.29 3.73 8.92
CA ALA A 595 5.78 4.24 7.66
C ALA A 595 5.84 3.18 6.55
N SER A 596 6.94 2.42 6.46
CA SER A 596 7.08 1.31 5.51
C SER A 596 6.07 0.19 5.78
N LEU A 597 5.83 -0.16 7.05
CA LEU A 597 4.85 -1.19 7.41
C LEU A 597 3.41 -0.76 7.12
N ALA A 598 3.07 0.50 7.41
CA ALA A 598 1.76 1.08 7.08
C ALA A 598 1.53 1.14 5.57
N ALA A 599 2.53 1.55 4.78
CA ALA A 599 2.46 1.54 3.32
C ALA A 599 2.30 0.12 2.75
N GLN A 600 3.00 -0.87 3.32
CA GLN A 600 2.85 -2.28 2.92
C GLN A 600 1.45 -2.82 3.24
N HIS A 601 0.88 -2.50 4.41
CA HIS A 601 -0.50 -2.89 4.76
C HIS A 601 -1.53 -2.19 3.86
N PHE A 602 -1.33 -0.92 3.51
CA PHE A 602 -2.21 -0.21 2.59
C PHE A 602 -2.22 -0.87 1.20
N LEU A 603 -1.04 -1.21 0.66
CA LEU A 603 -0.93 -1.91 -0.63
C LEU A 603 -1.60 -3.29 -0.61
N MET A 604 -1.48 -4.06 0.48
CA MET A 604 -2.19 -5.33 0.64
C MET A 604 -3.71 -5.18 0.70
N GLU A 605 -4.23 -4.14 1.38
CA GLU A 605 -5.66 -3.89 1.48
C GLU A 605 -6.23 -3.40 0.12
N GLU A 606 -5.49 -2.59 -0.63
CA GLU A 606 -5.86 -2.21 -2.00
C GLU A 606 -5.80 -3.41 -2.97
N GLU A 607 -4.80 -4.30 -2.88
CA GLU A 607 -4.74 -5.52 -3.70
C GLU A 607 -5.92 -6.46 -3.38
N LYS A 608 -6.34 -6.53 -2.12
CA LYS A 608 -7.54 -7.27 -1.69
C LYS A 608 -8.83 -6.63 -2.23
N ARG A 609 -8.99 -5.31 -2.12
CA ARG A 609 -10.13 -4.56 -2.68
C ARG A 609 -10.23 -4.71 -4.19
N ALA A 610 -9.09 -4.71 -4.90
CA ALA A 610 -9.06 -4.95 -6.34
C ALA A 610 -9.60 -6.34 -6.70
N LYS A 611 -9.22 -7.39 -5.94
CA LYS A 611 -9.73 -8.77 -6.13
C LYS A 611 -11.20 -8.92 -5.75
N GLU A 612 -11.67 -8.20 -4.72
CA GLU A 612 -13.09 -8.17 -4.35
C GLU A 612 -13.93 -7.46 -5.43
N LEU A 613 -13.43 -6.35 -5.98
CA LEU A 613 -14.04 -5.64 -7.11
C LEU A 613 -14.04 -6.48 -8.40
N GLU A 614 -12.94 -7.14 -8.72
CA GLU A 614 -12.82 -8.07 -9.85
C GLU A 614 -13.83 -9.21 -9.73
N LYS A 615 -13.95 -9.83 -8.54
CA LYS A 615 -14.93 -10.88 -8.27
C LYS A 615 -16.37 -10.38 -8.42
N LEU A 616 -16.67 -9.16 -7.97
CA LEU A 616 -17.98 -8.54 -8.13
C LEU A 616 -18.30 -8.26 -9.61
N LEU A 617 -17.33 -7.74 -10.37
CA LEU A 617 -17.43 -7.52 -11.81
C LEU A 617 -17.68 -8.84 -12.57
N ASN A 618 -16.90 -9.87 -12.30
CA ASN A 618 -17.08 -11.20 -12.91
C ASN A 618 -18.46 -11.79 -12.56
N THR A 619 -18.90 -11.68 -11.31
CA THR A 619 -20.25 -12.12 -10.90
C THR A 619 -21.36 -11.39 -11.67
N HIS A 620 -21.22 -10.08 -11.88
CA HIS A 620 -22.17 -9.29 -12.65
C HIS A 620 -22.14 -9.62 -14.15
N ILE A 621 -20.95 -9.88 -14.71
CA ILE A 621 -20.77 -10.34 -16.09
C ILE A 621 -21.46 -11.71 -16.29
N ASP A 622 -21.25 -12.68 -15.41
CA ASP A 622 -21.91 -13.99 -15.45
C ASP A 622 -23.44 -13.89 -15.36
N GLU A 623 -23.95 -12.88 -14.64
CA GLU A 623 -25.38 -12.64 -14.49
C GLU A 623 -25.99 -11.92 -15.71
N LEU A 624 -25.28 -10.97 -16.30
CA LEU A 624 -25.62 -10.36 -17.59
C LEU A 624 -25.59 -11.39 -18.73
N GLN A 625 -24.61 -12.31 -18.74
CA GLN A 625 -24.55 -13.43 -19.67
C GLN A 625 -25.76 -14.35 -19.51
N ARG A 626 -26.04 -14.85 -18.29
CA ARG A 626 -27.23 -15.66 -18.00
C ARG A 626 -28.55 -14.96 -18.39
N HIS A 627 -28.68 -13.66 -18.14
CA HIS A 627 -29.87 -12.91 -18.54
C HIS A 627 -29.99 -12.78 -20.07
N THR A 628 -28.86 -12.58 -20.78
CA THR A 628 -28.80 -12.53 -22.24
C THR A 628 -29.13 -13.89 -22.86
N GLU A 629 -28.55 -14.98 -22.35
CA GLU A 629 -28.88 -16.34 -22.77
C GLU A 629 -30.35 -16.69 -22.52
N PHE A 630 -30.88 -16.41 -21.32
CA PHE A 630 -32.29 -16.61 -21.01
C PHE A 630 -33.20 -15.87 -21.99
N THR A 631 -32.86 -14.62 -22.32
CA THR A 631 -33.59 -13.78 -23.28
C THR A 631 -33.52 -14.37 -24.69
N LEU A 632 -32.33 -14.74 -25.18
CA LEU A 632 -32.14 -15.37 -26.49
C LEU A 632 -32.87 -16.71 -26.60
N ASN A 633 -32.82 -17.54 -25.56
CA ASN A 633 -33.47 -18.86 -25.47
C ASN A 633 -35.01 -18.71 -25.45
N LYS A 634 -35.52 -17.70 -24.74
CA LYS A 634 -36.95 -17.32 -24.76
C LYS A 634 -37.41 -16.91 -26.16
N TYR A 635 -36.66 -16.06 -26.87
CA TYR A 635 -37.04 -15.61 -28.22
C TYR A 635 -36.83 -16.68 -29.31
N THR A 636 -35.83 -17.55 -29.20
CA THR A 636 -35.66 -18.68 -30.13
C THR A 636 -36.74 -19.74 -29.95
N LYS A 637 -37.15 -20.07 -28.72
CA LYS A 637 -38.32 -20.92 -28.46
C LYS A 637 -39.61 -20.31 -29.02
N LEU A 638 -39.83 -19.00 -28.83
CA LEU A 638 -40.95 -18.25 -29.44
C LEU A 638 -40.93 -18.23 -30.98
N LYS A 639 -39.76 -18.41 -31.60
CA LYS A 639 -39.61 -18.51 -33.06
C LYS A 639 -39.85 -19.94 -33.56
N GLN A 640 -39.42 -20.96 -32.81
CA GLN A 640 -39.72 -22.36 -33.11
C GLN A 640 -41.22 -22.67 -32.95
N SER A 641 -41.86 -22.14 -31.90
CA SER A 641 -43.32 -22.26 -31.68
C SER A 641 -44.19 -21.39 -32.62
N ARG A 642 -43.63 -20.93 -33.74
CA ARG A 642 -44.31 -20.26 -34.86
C ARG A 642 -44.04 -20.93 -36.22
N HIS A 643 -43.35 -22.07 -36.21
CA HIS A 643 -43.11 -22.92 -37.37
C HIS A 643 -43.66 -24.35 -37.17
N ILE A 644 -44.65 -24.46 -36.29
CA ILE A 644 -45.61 -25.55 -36.11
C ILE A 644 -46.99 -24.89 -36.17
#